data_AF-A0A397B0H8-F1
#
_entry.id   AF-A0A397B0H8-F1
#
_cell.length_a   1.000
_cell.length_b   1.000
_cell.length_c   1.000
_cell.angle_alpha   90.00
_cell.angle_beta   90.00
_cell.angle_gamma   90.00
#
_symmetry.space_group_name_H-M   'P 1'
#
loop_
_entity.id
_entity.type
_entity.pdbx_description
1 polymer ?
#
loop_
_entity_poly.entity_id
_entity_poly.type
_entity_poly.pdbx_seq_one_letter_code
_entity_poly.pdbx_strand_id
1 'polypeptide(L)'
;MIVAALRAVARFSAAIGGDGLLFVLDKELAHATCKSIAMIHSVEELLVILANFPPSFVVVLKTAPTDSMWTLVWEALQANSHVPSLWLDTTTTSKTTLNVLARHFHLHTPEDLPLDVQQFIVRPLQSPLHVWGPTVAAEVMQFNDDVASVPLQLALVVLRLTQFDPQVFLRYLPVLTKKLPRLTTARHFLSLMTELQQVQLWSPTDPAIAAFFNQMPTLHQPTSTNAMLFRSGPPKAIVPATLSTLSKSRVWATQQAFYKAQGMAAWSSNTVPYGVSSSMFLAAAYARVVVRFFIDCYRQHLLSPTDTVNCVVLEGGSGSCKFAAAFIPAVMALLEDADLQHVIRPCVVLTDLCDDVVSSRLAHPSFQSLQRQFPNAVDFAVMSCDAVIQDDPIRLRVANATLDVSTTPLFVVGNYFFDSLPTDAFVVDGDGAVCEVCTDGESADTFTLSHDVADTSQYYQDNDDSKWLNQALTALVQHIQAAYPRRKCLLLFPVDAFRFVLALRRRSSANSPFGMLVGDATVHFSDILTDIPELSPHADCFCLPVDFDVINWFLDIAFASTCKVQVSTTTPVFSDTFQVLYATLFPLQEASSTLGATDKARLLFQSCLHHKPRAKFATRLTTAMMTITTTYYLLKLADSGGWHYVVMVVLFADFFTNAVAVAFLSVTTYVKYASLCRLVSLGCSGVYALDMLVRLVGIRTALFRSPATLMDFVGCGCMGGMLALRYIKADNLAAVIITRVGYYDEKAGAGNQKFPKFGSNQVEIYFASGYCVLVSARIAFKPVARAFSKTLYEQPSFDLLRFSMASLRATLRRIPSITEAAVDLMEHDLSVTCGRTDGDLSRAELMQFLEKAVVHRPRHMSASAFLSHLRDIDAQSSRFVYGALDVVTSTLRHWSNQRVALFCTVLVVLANASFVPVVAYFISLLGDEAFPQQAGHVAINDAVKGLYLRSQVRYKNVTTDPYTGSDTALPYITPEWSLHAGVVGIVVVCVPFAIVDFLMGYFQSTMIAKATERLQASLLKTILAQPTLFFSQRTEGDLNN
;
A
#
# COMPACT_ATOMS: atom_id res chain seq x y z
N MET A 1 6.44 21.76 5.51
CA MET A 1 7.66 22.25 4.86
C MET A 1 8.48 23.14 5.79
N ILE A 2 7.90 24.15 6.42
CA ILE A 2 8.63 25.14 7.26
C ILE A 2 9.45 24.51 8.39
N VAL A 3 8.90 23.61 9.20
CA VAL A 3 9.67 22.92 10.26
C VAL A 3 10.79 22.08 9.69
N ALA A 4 10.53 21.37 8.59
CA ALA A 4 11.56 20.59 7.91
C ALA A 4 12.65 21.51 7.33
N ALA A 5 12.29 22.72 6.87
CA ALA A 5 13.23 23.76 6.46
C ALA A 5 14.06 24.26 7.64
N LEU A 6 13.45 24.62 8.77
CA LEU A 6 14.17 25.05 9.98
C LEU A 6 15.12 23.97 10.52
N ARG A 7 14.68 22.70 10.56
CA ARG A 7 15.55 21.57 10.91
C ARG A 7 16.67 21.38 9.88
N ALA A 8 16.38 21.50 8.58
CA ALA A 8 17.40 21.47 7.54
C ALA A 8 18.41 22.63 7.72
N VAL A 9 17.96 23.85 8.07
CA VAL A 9 18.84 25.01 8.33
C VAL A 9 19.72 24.75 9.55
N ALA A 10 19.18 24.21 10.64
CA ALA A 10 19.97 23.84 11.83
C ALA A 10 21.04 22.79 11.49
N ARG A 11 20.67 21.78 10.70
CA ARG A 11 21.60 20.76 10.19
C ARG A 11 22.64 21.34 9.24
N PHE A 12 22.26 22.30 8.41
CA PHE A 12 23.14 23.00 7.48
C PHE A 12 24.15 23.89 8.22
N SER A 13 23.71 24.64 9.24
CA SER A 13 24.59 25.41 10.12
C SER A 13 25.55 24.50 10.88
N ALA A 14 25.05 23.38 11.40
CA ALA A 14 25.92 22.37 11.98
C ALA A 14 26.94 21.85 10.94
N ALA A 15 26.58 21.75 9.65
CA ALA A 15 27.38 21.14 8.57
C ALA A 15 28.57 21.97 8.16
N ILE A 16 28.33 23.25 7.94
CA ILE A 16 29.32 24.14 7.35
C ILE A 16 29.94 25.05 8.42
N GLY A 17 29.30 25.14 9.60
CA GLY A 17 29.63 26.11 10.64
C GLY A 17 29.17 27.51 10.25
N GLY A 18 29.03 28.38 11.24
CA GLY A 18 28.66 29.79 11.05
C GLY A 18 27.16 30.07 10.92
N ASP A 19 26.84 31.35 10.74
CA ASP A 19 25.49 31.88 10.77
C ASP A 19 24.78 31.65 9.43
N GLY A 20 23.59 31.06 9.50
CA GLY A 20 22.74 30.75 8.35
C GLY A 20 21.61 31.75 8.16
N LEU A 21 21.14 31.85 6.93
CA LEU A 21 20.04 32.73 6.55
C LEU A 21 18.84 31.93 6.03
N LEU A 22 17.64 32.21 6.53
CA LEU A 22 16.40 31.66 5.98
C LEU A 22 15.64 32.76 5.23
N PHE A 23 15.49 32.62 3.92
CA PHE A 23 14.71 33.53 3.08
C PHE A 23 13.27 33.01 2.92
N VAL A 24 12.30 33.78 3.44
CA VAL A 24 10.86 33.47 3.45
C VAL A 24 10.07 34.75 3.16
N LEU A 25 9.23 34.76 2.12
CA LEU A 25 8.41 35.93 1.78
C LEU A 25 7.13 36.07 2.64
N ASP A 26 6.76 35.03 3.38
CA ASP A 26 5.56 35.03 4.21
C ASP A 26 5.79 35.77 5.53
N LYS A 27 5.08 36.88 5.74
CA LYS A 27 5.22 37.72 6.94
C LYS A 27 4.59 37.10 8.19
N GLU A 28 3.66 36.14 8.06
CA GLU A 28 3.09 35.46 9.23
C GLU A 28 4.12 34.54 9.91
N LEU A 29 5.11 34.07 9.14
CA LEU A 29 6.23 33.29 9.64
C LEU A 29 7.28 34.08 10.42
N ALA A 30 7.23 35.42 10.40
CA ALA A 30 8.23 36.30 11.02
C ALA A 30 8.35 36.14 12.55
N HIS A 31 7.38 35.46 13.19
CA HIS A 31 7.35 35.23 14.64
C HIS A 31 8.00 33.92 15.09
N ALA A 32 8.46 33.06 14.17
CA ALA A 32 9.17 31.83 14.52
C ALA A 32 10.61 32.17 14.96
N THR A 33 10.83 32.35 16.26
CA THR A 33 12.16 32.67 16.78
C THR A 33 13.05 31.42 16.77
N CYS A 34 13.90 31.26 15.75
CA CYS A 34 15.04 30.37 15.85
C CYS A 34 16.22 31.16 16.44
N LYS A 35 16.75 30.72 17.60
CA LYS A 35 17.81 31.46 18.33
C LYS A 35 19.12 31.65 17.55
N SER A 36 19.30 30.96 16.42
CA SER A 36 20.57 30.86 15.69
C SER A 36 20.50 31.21 14.19
N ILE A 37 19.34 31.59 13.65
CA ILE A 37 19.16 31.80 12.19
C ILE A 37 18.41 33.12 11.95
N ALA A 38 18.96 33.99 11.10
CA ALA A 38 18.30 35.23 10.70
C ALA A 38 17.30 34.96 9.56
N MET A 39 16.05 35.41 9.74
CA MET A 39 15.00 35.31 8.73
C MET A 39 14.90 36.62 7.93
N ILE A 40 14.87 36.52 6.60
CA ILE A 40 14.72 37.65 5.69
C ILE A 40 13.44 37.53 4.87
N HIS A 41 12.79 38.67 4.64
CA HIS A 41 11.49 38.75 4.01
C HIS A 41 11.45 39.58 2.73
N SER A 42 12.57 40.20 2.33
CA SER A 42 12.66 40.98 1.09
C SER A 42 13.96 40.72 0.33
N VAL A 43 13.89 40.87 -1.00
CA VAL A 43 15.07 40.72 -1.88
C VAL A 43 16.10 41.83 -1.61
N GLU A 44 15.64 43.03 -1.23
CA GLU A 44 16.52 44.16 -0.88
C GLU A 44 17.36 43.86 0.37
N GLU A 45 16.75 43.33 1.43
CA GLU A 45 17.47 42.89 2.64
C GLU A 45 18.49 41.79 2.33
N LEU A 46 18.12 40.82 1.48
CA LEU A 46 19.02 39.75 1.05
C LEU A 46 20.24 40.32 0.32
N LEU A 47 20.05 41.26 -0.61
CA LEU A 47 21.13 41.91 -1.35
C LEU A 47 22.06 42.72 -0.42
N VAL A 48 21.49 43.43 0.55
CA VAL A 48 22.27 44.19 1.54
C VAL A 48 23.13 43.27 2.41
N ILE A 49 22.57 42.13 2.85
CA ILE A 49 23.29 41.16 3.68
C ILE A 49 24.38 40.45 2.86
N LEU A 50 24.09 39.98 1.65
CA LEU A 50 25.10 39.38 0.77
C LEU A 50 26.27 40.32 0.45
N ALA A 51 26.01 41.64 0.33
CA ALA A 51 27.04 42.63 0.02
C ALA A 51 27.91 43.03 1.23
N ASN A 52 27.35 43.09 2.44
CA ASN A 52 28.03 43.64 3.63
C ASN A 52 28.45 42.56 4.65
N PHE A 53 27.69 41.47 4.75
CA PHE A 53 27.82 40.41 5.75
C PHE A 53 27.43 39.05 5.13
N PRO A 54 28.23 38.49 4.21
CA PRO A 54 27.88 37.25 3.51
C PRO A 54 27.68 36.09 4.52
N PRO A 55 26.51 35.45 4.54
CA PRO A 55 26.21 34.35 5.45
C PRO A 55 26.97 33.09 5.03
N SER A 56 27.13 32.15 5.96
CA SER A 56 27.79 30.87 5.66
C SER A 56 26.95 30.00 4.71
N PHE A 57 25.63 30.20 4.66
CA PHE A 57 24.71 29.56 3.73
C PHE A 57 23.31 30.22 3.73
N VAL A 58 22.50 29.93 2.70
CA VAL A 58 21.14 30.47 2.55
C VAL A 58 20.13 29.35 2.27
N VAL A 59 19.07 29.24 3.06
CA VAL A 59 17.92 28.37 2.77
C VAL A 59 16.78 29.22 2.22
N VAL A 60 16.28 28.87 1.04
CA VAL A 60 15.24 29.61 0.32
C VAL A 60 13.95 28.80 0.35
N LEU A 61 12.92 29.30 1.03
CA LEU A 61 11.57 28.72 0.99
C LEU A 61 10.76 29.39 -0.13
N LYS A 62 10.66 28.71 -1.26
CA LYS A 62 9.89 29.15 -2.43
C LYS A 62 8.39 28.92 -2.24
N THR A 63 7.63 30.01 -2.12
CA THR A 63 6.17 30.07 -2.08
C THR A 63 5.61 30.61 -3.43
N ALA A 64 4.29 30.83 -3.56
CA ALA A 64 3.51 31.07 -4.80
C ALA A 64 4.10 32.09 -5.85
N PRO A 65 3.57 32.19 -7.09
CA PRO A 65 4.35 32.18 -8.33
C PRO A 65 4.60 33.56 -8.96
N THR A 66 5.35 34.46 -8.32
CA THR A 66 5.98 35.56 -9.07
C THR A 66 7.35 35.12 -9.55
N ASP A 67 7.40 34.43 -10.70
CA ASP A 67 8.65 33.89 -11.29
C ASP A 67 9.74 34.96 -11.39
N SER A 68 9.40 36.21 -11.69
CA SER A 68 10.35 37.32 -11.78
C SER A 68 11.10 37.61 -10.48
N MET A 69 10.46 37.44 -9.31
CA MET A 69 11.11 37.66 -8.02
C MET A 69 12.04 36.52 -7.63
N TRP A 70 11.65 35.28 -7.90
CA TRP A 70 12.50 34.12 -7.62
C TRP A 70 13.73 34.10 -8.54
N THR A 71 13.60 34.60 -9.78
CA THR A 71 14.75 34.84 -10.67
C THR A 71 15.72 35.86 -10.07
N LEU A 72 15.24 36.95 -9.45
CA LEU A 72 16.12 37.92 -8.77
C LEU A 72 16.86 37.31 -7.57
N VAL A 73 16.17 36.49 -6.76
CA VAL A 73 16.81 35.76 -5.64
C VAL A 73 17.86 34.78 -6.18
N TRP A 74 17.54 34.08 -7.28
CA TRP A 74 18.46 33.16 -7.93
C TRP A 74 19.70 33.88 -8.48
N GLU A 75 19.52 34.98 -9.21
CA GLU A 75 20.60 35.81 -9.75
C GLU A 75 21.48 36.39 -8.62
N ALA A 76 20.89 36.84 -7.52
CA ALA A 76 21.63 37.36 -6.36
C ALA A 76 22.52 36.29 -5.70
N LEU A 77 22.02 35.06 -5.57
CA LEU A 77 22.79 33.95 -5.02
C LEU A 77 23.83 33.42 -6.02
N GLN A 78 23.55 33.42 -7.33
CA GLN A 78 24.52 33.06 -8.37
C GLN A 78 25.67 34.08 -8.48
N ALA A 79 25.38 35.37 -8.29
CA ALA A 79 26.42 36.40 -8.19
C ALA A 79 27.32 36.22 -6.96
N ASN A 80 26.85 35.48 -5.95
CA ASN A 80 27.58 35.11 -4.74
C ASN A 80 27.79 33.59 -4.67
N SER A 81 28.30 32.99 -5.74
CA SER A 81 28.43 31.53 -5.91
C SER A 81 29.25 30.81 -4.83
N HIS A 82 29.99 31.54 -3.99
CA HIS A 82 30.71 31.04 -2.83
C HIS A 82 29.80 30.75 -1.61
N VAL A 83 28.53 31.19 -1.64
CA VAL A 83 27.54 30.95 -0.59
C VAL A 83 26.66 29.75 -0.98
N PRO A 84 26.74 28.61 -0.27
CA PRO A 84 25.83 27.50 -0.45
C PRO A 84 24.36 27.90 -0.29
N SER A 85 23.46 27.35 -1.10
CA SER A 85 22.03 27.56 -0.95
C SER A 85 21.18 26.30 -1.06
N LEU A 86 20.13 26.19 -0.23
CA LEU A 86 19.13 25.12 -0.27
C LEU A 86 17.77 25.69 -0.65
N TRP A 87 17.26 25.34 -1.81
CA TRP A 87 15.97 25.78 -2.32
C TRP A 87 14.89 24.76 -1.99
N LEU A 88 13.76 25.22 -1.47
CA LEU A 88 12.61 24.39 -1.06
C LEU A 88 11.33 24.87 -1.72
N ASP A 89 10.72 24.07 -2.60
CA ASP A 89 9.50 24.44 -3.33
C ASP A 89 8.23 23.89 -2.66
N THR A 90 7.38 24.81 -2.20
CA THR A 90 6.12 24.50 -1.49
C THR A 90 4.89 24.41 -2.42
N THR A 91 5.03 24.68 -3.72
CA THR A 91 3.90 24.95 -4.62
C THR A 91 3.42 23.75 -5.46
N THR A 92 4.21 22.67 -5.54
CA THR A 92 3.95 21.53 -6.44
C THR A 92 3.12 20.41 -5.78
N THR A 93 1.81 20.59 -5.67
CA THR A 93 0.88 19.52 -5.26
C THR A 93 0.46 18.63 -6.45
N SER A 94 1.30 17.66 -6.84
CA SER A 94 0.89 16.60 -7.78
C SER A 94 0.23 15.42 -7.04
N LYS A 95 -0.90 14.91 -7.56
CA LYS A 95 -1.67 13.77 -7.02
C LYS A 95 -0.98 12.40 -7.13
N THR A 96 0.27 12.31 -7.58
CA THR A 96 1.00 11.04 -7.68
C THR A 96 1.88 10.83 -6.44
N THR A 97 1.42 9.91 -5.58
CA THR A 97 1.85 9.69 -4.18
C THR A 97 3.24 9.09 -3.96
N LEU A 98 3.93 8.60 -5.00
CA LEU A 98 5.21 7.88 -4.86
C LEU A 98 6.46 8.71 -5.21
N ASN A 99 6.33 9.86 -5.88
CA ASN A 99 7.48 10.65 -6.39
C ASN A 99 7.62 12.05 -5.75
N VAL A 100 6.90 12.32 -4.67
CA VAL A 100 6.79 13.67 -4.06
C VAL A 100 8.13 14.09 -3.43
N LEU A 101 8.78 13.23 -2.65
CA LEU A 101 9.97 13.58 -1.85
C LEU A 101 11.18 14.06 -2.66
N ALA A 102 11.33 13.63 -3.91
CA ALA A 102 12.50 13.94 -4.75
C ALA A 102 12.39 15.24 -5.57
N ARG A 103 11.23 15.93 -5.58
CA ARG A 103 10.96 17.07 -6.48
C ARG A 103 10.84 18.43 -5.79
N HIS A 104 11.02 18.49 -4.47
CA HIS A 104 10.74 19.70 -3.68
C HIS A 104 11.98 20.46 -3.20
N PHE A 105 13.20 19.99 -3.48
CA PHE A 105 14.39 20.72 -3.04
C PHE A 105 15.57 20.63 -4.02
N HIS A 106 16.38 21.69 -4.04
CA HIS A 106 17.63 21.76 -4.80
C HIS A 106 18.73 22.33 -3.89
N LEU A 107 19.76 21.54 -3.65
CA LEU A 107 20.96 21.95 -2.92
C LEU A 107 21.99 22.46 -3.94
N HIS A 108 22.50 23.67 -3.74
CA HIS A 108 23.54 24.29 -4.54
C HIS A 108 24.73 24.60 -3.64
N THR A 109 25.87 23.96 -3.85
CA THR A 109 27.08 24.18 -3.05
C THR A 109 28.24 24.59 -3.96
N PRO A 110 29.14 25.48 -3.52
CA PRO A 110 30.31 25.92 -4.32
C PRO A 110 31.33 24.80 -4.53
N GLU A 111 31.50 23.96 -3.49
CA GLU A 111 32.26 22.71 -3.51
C GLU A 111 31.27 21.56 -3.28
N ASP A 112 31.48 20.41 -3.92
CA ASP A 112 30.62 19.24 -3.70
C ASP A 112 30.79 18.75 -2.25
N LEU A 113 29.79 19.01 -1.42
CA LEU A 113 29.73 18.41 -0.07
C LEU A 113 29.71 16.88 -0.20
N PRO A 114 30.34 16.14 0.72
CA PRO A 114 30.20 14.69 0.79
C PRO A 114 28.71 14.26 0.76
N LEU A 115 28.41 13.17 0.05
CA LEU A 115 27.01 12.74 -0.21
C LEU A 115 26.22 12.50 1.08
N ASP A 116 26.89 11.96 2.10
CA ASP A 116 26.38 11.77 3.46
C ASP A 116 26.06 13.09 4.17
N VAL A 117 26.87 14.13 3.98
CA VAL A 117 26.58 15.50 4.48
C VAL A 117 25.38 16.09 3.75
N GLN A 118 25.29 15.93 2.42
CA GLN A 118 24.12 16.36 1.66
C GLN A 118 22.86 15.64 2.15
N GLN A 119 22.93 14.31 2.33
CA GLN A 119 21.86 13.50 2.88
C GLN A 119 21.48 13.94 4.29
N PHE A 120 22.45 14.24 5.16
CA PHE A 120 22.21 14.74 6.51
C PHE A 120 21.37 16.03 6.51
N ILE A 121 21.72 16.98 5.65
CA ILE A 121 21.03 18.27 5.49
C ILE A 121 19.59 18.05 5.01
N VAL A 122 19.38 17.17 4.03
CA VAL A 122 18.06 16.99 3.39
C VAL A 122 17.19 15.92 4.06
N ARG A 123 17.73 15.10 4.97
CA ARG A 123 17.01 14.03 5.69
C ARG A 123 15.68 14.50 6.32
N PRO A 124 15.59 15.68 6.97
CA PRO A 124 14.30 16.18 7.49
C PRO A 124 13.25 16.43 6.41
N LEU A 125 13.67 16.76 5.19
CA LEU A 125 12.82 17.06 4.04
C LEU A 125 12.34 15.78 3.33
N GLN A 126 13.09 14.69 3.48
CA GLN A 126 12.80 13.39 2.86
C GLN A 126 11.88 12.50 3.72
N SER A 127 11.46 12.96 4.91
CA SER A 127 10.58 12.18 5.78
C SER A 127 9.19 11.99 5.15
N PRO A 128 8.71 10.74 4.96
CA PRO A 128 7.35 10.46 4.48
C PRO A 128 6.27 11.05 5.40
N LEU A 129 6.58 11.26 6.68
CA LEU A 129 5.70 11.95 7.62
C LEU A 129 5.27 13.33 7.14
N HIS A 130 6.10 14.00 6.35
CA HIS A 130 5.72 15.33 5.90
C HIS A 130 4.47 15.29 5.01
N VAL A 131 4.34 14.24 4.20
CA VAL A 131 3.21 14.06 3.27
C VAL A 131 2.05 13.34 3.94
N TRP A 132 2.34 12.26 4.68
CA TRP A 132 1.32 11.35 5.19
C TRP A 132 0.90 11.62 6.63
N GLY A 133 1.80 12.21 7.44
CA GLY A 133 1.60 12.45 8.86
C GLY A 133 0.30 13.19 9.17
N PRO A 134 0.02 14.34 8.55
CA PRO A 134 -1.24 15.08 8.78
C PRO A 134 -2.50 14.28 8.41
N THR A 135 -2.45 13.47 7.36
CA THR A 135 -3.59 12.65 6.93
C THR A 135 -3.88 11.54 7.94
N VAL A 136 -2.83 10.82 8.35
CA VAL A 136 -2.95 9.75 9.37
C VAL A 136 -3.36 10.34 10.72
N ALA A 137 -2.79 11.48 11.11
CA ALA A 137 -3.20 12.19 12.32
C ALA A 137 -4.68 12.60 12.28
N ALA A 138 -5.16 13.11 11.14
CA ALA A 138 -6.56 13.47 10.97
C ALA A 138 -7.49 12.26 11.14
N GLU A 139 -7.15 11.10 10.58
CA GLU A 139 -7.90 9.85 10.78
C GLU A 139 -7.90 9.43 12.26
N VAL A 140 -6.75 9.44 12.93
CA VAL A 140 -6.65 9.10 14.37
C VAL A 140 -7.47 10.07 15.24
N MET A 141 -7.52 11.35 14.85
CA MET A 141 -8.28 12.40 15.54
C MET A 141 -9.79 12.35 15.28
N GLN A 142 -10.27 11.61 14.28
CA GLN A 142 -11.71 11.45 13.97
C GLN A 142 -12.44 10.52 14.93
N PHE A 143 -11.73 9.56 15.54
CA PHE A 143 -12.35 8.54 16.41
C PHE A 143 -12.41 8.95 17.90
N ASN A 144 -11.98 10.17 18.25
CA ASN A 144 -11.79 10.60 19.63
C ASN A 144 -12.49 11.95 19.91
N ASP A 145 -13.80 11.91 20.15
CA ASP A 145 -14.59 13.11 20.51
C ASP A 145 -14.31 13.58 21.95
N ASP A 146 -14.09 12.67 22.90
CA ASP A 146 -13.63 13.00 24.26
C ASP A 146 -12.11 12.96 24.36
N VAL A 147 -11.48 14.06 23.97
CA VAL A 147 -10.01 14.19 23.92
C VAL A 147 -9.36 13.93 25.30
N ALA A 148 -10.02 14.26 26.42
CA ALA A 148 -9.44 14.09 27.76
C ALA A 148 -9.27 12.62 28.18
N SER A 149 -10.00 11.71 27.54
CA SER A 149 -9.91 10.26 27.75
C SER A 149 -8.73 9.63 26.99
N VAL A 150 -8.29 10.23 25.88
CA VAL A 150 -7.28 9.70 24.96
C VAL A 150 -5.99 9.32 25.69
N PRO A 151 -5.44 8.10 25.49
CA PRO A 151 -4.16 7.70 26.08
C PRO A 151 -3.04 8.69 25.76
N LEU A 152 -2.18 8.99 26.73
CA LEU A 152 -1.07 9.95 26.56
C LEU A 152 -0.17 9.57 25.36
N GLN A 153 0.09 8.27 25.19
CA GLN A 153 0.87 7.74 24.06
C GLN A 153 0.23 8.06 22.70
N LEU A 154 -1.10 7.92 22.58
CA LEU A 154 -1.80 8.22 21.33
C LEU A 154 -1.80 9.73 21.04
N ALA A 155 -1.96 10.56 22.07
CA ALA A 155 -1.82 12.01 21.94
C ALA A 155 -0.41 12.41 21.46
N LEU A 156 0.64 11.81 22.03
CA LEU A 156 2.03 12.04 21.60
C LEU A 156 2.27 11.58 20.16
N VAL A 157 1.71 10.44 19.74
CA VAL A 157 1.79 9.99 18.34
C VAL A 157 1.16 11.01 17.41
N VAL A 158 -0.04 11.51 17.72
CA VAL A 158 -0.71 12.52 16.90
C VAL A 158 0.13 13.80 16.84
N LEU A 159 0.67 14.27 17.96
CA LEU A 159 1.56 15.44 17.98
C LEU A 159 2.83 15.24 17.14
N ARG A 160 3.45 14.05 17.18
CA ARG A 160 4.62 13.72 16.34
C ARG A 160 4.25 13.71 14.85
N LEU A 161 3.12 13.09 14.49
CA LEU A 161 2.63 13.03 13.11
C LEU A 161 2.32 14.42 12.53
N THR A 162 1.90 15.35 13.39
CA THR A 162 1.64 16.75 13.03
C THR A 162 2.84 17.66 13.28
N GLN A 163 4.01 17.10 13.62
CA GLN A 163 5.24 17.85 13.93
C GLN A 163 5.04 18.93 14.99
N PHE A 164 4.24 18.65 16.02
CA PHE A 164 3.87 19.56 17.11
C PHE A 164 3.16 20.84 16.65
N ASP A 165 2.27 20.71 15.65
CA ASP A 165 1.37 21.79 15.24
C ASP A 165 0.66 22.45 16.46
N PRO A 166 0.70 23.79 16.62
CA PRO A 166 0.14 24.48 17.78
C PRO A 166 -1.35 24.23 18.00
N GLN A 167 -2.16 24.15 16.94
CA GLN A 167 -3.61 23.93 17.07
C GLN A 167 -3.90 22.51 17.57
N VAL A 168 -3.14 21.53 17.09
CA VAL A 168 -3.22 20.14 17.56
C VAL A 168 -2.71 20.03 18.99
N PHE A 169 -1.62 20.73 19.33
CA PHE A 169 -1.09 20.81 20.70
C PHE A 169 -2.12 21.37 21.68
N LEU A 170 -2.79 22.48 21.32
CA LEU A 170 -3.85 23.09 22.12
C LEU A 170 -5.04 22.13 22.31
N ARG A 171 -5.42 21.36 21.28
CA ARG A 171 -6.48 20.33 21.40
C ARG A 171 -6.12 19.26 22.43
N TYR A 172 -4.86 18.80 22.48
CA TYR A 172 -4.39 17.79 23.43
C TYR A 172 -3.88 18.35 24.76
N LEU A 173 -3.83 19.67 24.92
CA LEU A 173 -3.37 20.33 26.14
C LEU A 173 -4.04 19.80 27.42
N PRO A 174 -5.38 19.56 27.46
CA PRO A 174 -6.02 18.97 28.64
C PRO A 174 -5.47 17.58 29.02
N VAL A 175 -5.09 16.77 28.03
CA VAL A 175 -4.49 15.44 28.26
C VAL A 175 -3.10 15.59 28.84
N LEU A 176 -2.28 16.47 28.27
CA LEU A 176 -0.91 16.74 28.72
C LEU A 176 -0.92 17.25 30.16
N THR A 177 -1.72 18.27 30.45
CA THR A 177 -1.82 18.85 31.81
C THR A 177 -2.33 17.84 32.84
N LYS A 178 -3.24 16.94 32.46
CA LYS A 178 -3.82 15.94 33.39
C LYS A 178 -2.91 14.73 33.62
N LYS A 179 -2.26 14.23 32.56
CA LYS A 179 -1.59 12.92 32.58
C LYS A 179 -0.08 13.02 32.78
N LEU A 180 0.56 14.09 32.31
CA LEU A 180 2.02 14.25 32.42
C LEU A 180 2.50 14.39 33.89
N PRO A 181 1.81 15.12 34.80
CA PRO A 181 2.20 15.16 36.22
C PRO A 181 2.04 13.83 36.98
N ARG A 182 1.37 12.84 36.38
CA ARG A 182 1.19 11.50 36.97
C ARG A 182 2.31 10.53 36.59
N LEU A 183 3.26 10.98 35.77
CA LEU A 183 4.45 10.21 35.48
C LEU A 183 5.29 10.10 36.75
N THR A 184 5.55 8.88 37.19
CA THR A 184 6.34 8.58 38.39
C THR A 184 7.85 8.66 38.13
N THR A 185 8.26 8.70 36.87
CA THR A 185 9.65 8.63 36.44
C THR A 185 10.16 10.00 36.02
N ALA A 186 11.07 10.59 36.83
CA ALA A 186 11.63 11.92 36.59
C ALA A 186 12.30 12.07 35.23
N ARG A 187 13.06 11.05 34.82
CA ARG A 187 13.72 10.98 33.51
C ARG A 187 12.74 11.01 32.34
N HIS A 188 11.67 10.19 32.41
CA HIS A 188 10.65 10.12 31.36
C HIS A 188 9.87 11.44 31.25
N PHE A 189 9.54 12.05 32.39
CA PHE A 189 8.92 13.37 32.44
C PHE A 189 9.81 14.44 31.78
N LEU A 190 11.11 14.45 32.11
CA LEU A 190 12.04 15.44 31.57
C LEU A 190 12.28 15.24 30.06
N SER A 191 12.41 13.99 29.60
CA SER A 191 12.54 13.66 28.17
C SER A 191 11.31 14.12 27.37
N LEU A 192 10.11 13.77 27.85
CA LEU A 192 8.86 14.23 27.23
C LEU A 192 8.71 15.75 27.28
N MET A 193 9.19 16.41 28.33
CA MET A 193 9.13 17.87 28.41
C MET A 193 10.01 18.54 27.35
N THR A 194 11.23 18.02 27.15
CA THR A 194 12.13 18.47 26.07
C THR A 194 11.50 18.23 24.71
N GLU A 195 10.83 17.09 24.51
CA GLU A 195 10.13 16.77 23.27
C GLU A 195 8.96 17.74 23.01
N LEU A 196 8.12 18.00 24.03
CA LEU A 196 6.97 18.90 23.91
C LEU A 196 7.38 20.34 23.65
N GLN A 197 8.56 20.78 24.11
CA GLN A 197 9.09 22.12 23.82
C GLN A 197 9.27 22.38 22.32
N GLN A 198 9.28 21.34 21.46
CA GLN A 198 9.27 21.54 20.01
C GLN A 198 8.09 22.36 19.50
N VAL A 199 6.95 22.41 20.21
CA VAL A 199 5.82 23.29 19.86
C VAL A 199 6.23 24.78 19.87
N GLN A 200 7.22 25.16 20.68
CA GLN A 200 7.72 26.53 20.78
C GLN A 200 8.46 26.98 19.50
N LEU A 201 8.86 26.03 18.63
CA LEU A 201 9.38 26.34 17.30
C LEU A 201 8.32 26.95 16.38
N TRP A 202 7.04 26.62 16.59
CA TRP A 202 5.92 27.13 15.80
C TRP A 202 5.30 28.40 16.36
N SER A 203 5.09 28.45 17.68
CA SER A 203 4.38 29.55 18.33
C SER A 203 5.00 29.88 19.68
N PRO A 204 6.12 30.63 19.68
CA PRO A 204 6.77 31.05 20.92
C PRO A 204 5.93 32.05 21.72
N THR A 205 4.87 32.62 21.13
CA THR A 205 4.06 33.70 21.70
C THR A 205 2.64 33.31 22.10
N ASP A 206 2.20 32.06 21.87
CA ASP A 206 0.86 31.64 22.32
C ASP A 206 0.77 31.60 23.86
N PRO A 207 -0.17 32.34 24.47
CA PRO A 207 -0.22 32.51 25.92
C PRO A 207 -0.60 31.22 26.66
N ALA A 208 -1.37 30.32 26.06
CA ALA A 208 -1.77 29.06 26.69
C ALA A 208 -0.63 28.04 26.68
N ILE A 209 0.12 27.96 25.57
CA ILE A 209 1.33 27.14 25.48
C ILE A 209 2.42 27.66 26.43
N ALA A 210 2.63 28.99 26.47
CA ALA A 210 3.57 29.59 27.40
C ALA A 210 3.17 29.35 28.88
N ALA A 211 1.88 29.49 29.20
CA ALA A 211 1.36 29.19 30.53
C ALA A 211 1.58 27.73 30.92
N PHE A 212 1.37 26.78 30.01
CA PHE A 212 1.62 25.36 30.26
C PHE A 212 3.07 25.09 30.70
N PHE A 213 4.07 25.59 29.96
CA PHE A 213 5.47 25.39 30.33
C PHE A 213 5.87 26.16 31.61
N ASN A 214 5.27 27.32 31.87
CA ASN A 214 5.56 28.12 33.07
C ASN A 214 4.90 27.60 34.35
N GLN A 215 3.74 26.92 34.24
CA GLN A 215 2.95 26.45 35.38
C GLN A 215 3.16 24.96 35.69
N MET A 216 3.85 24.21 34.83
CA MET A 216 4.12 22.80 35.07
C MET A 216 4.99 22.60 36.32
N PRO A 217 4.51 21.87 37.35
CA PRO A 217 5.29 21.64 38.55
C PRO A 217 6.54 20.80 38.23
N THR A 218 7.67 21.16 38.84
CA THR A 218 8.82 20.27 38.95
C THR A 218 8.40 19.02 39.73
N LEU A 219 8.83 17.83 39.30
CA LEU A 219 8.42 16.56 39.90
C LEU A 219 8.62 16.59 41.42
N HIS A 220 7.55 16.47 42.21
CA HIS A 220 7.65 16.38 43.67
C HIS A 220 8.25 15.02 44.05
N GLN A 221 9.48 15.03 44.55
CA GLN A 221 10.25 13.86 45.01
C GLN A 221 10.45 12.77 43.94
N PRO A 222 11.48 12.90 43.09
CA PRO A 222 11.83 11.85 42.13
C PRO A 222 12.27 10.58 42.88
N THR A 223 11.63 9.44 42.59
CA THR A 223 12.02 8.13 43.15
C THR A 223 13.26 7.54 42.46
N SER A 224 13.77 8.18 41.42
CA SER A 224 14.99 7.79 40.69
C SER A 224 15.69 9.03 40.13
N THR A 225 17.01 9.11 40.36
CA THR A 225 17.91 10.20 39.97
C THR A 225 18.71 9.89 38.70
N ASN A 226 18.24 8.96 37.88
CA ASN A 226 19.07 8.39 36.83
C ASN A 226 19.44 9.43 35.75
N ALA A 227 20.72 9.43 35.35
CA ALA A 227 21.34 10.35 34.39
C ALA A 227 20.60 10.43 33.04
N MET A 228 20.63 11.57 32.36
CA MET A 228 20.33 11.67 30.91
C MET A 228 21.63 11.88 30.14
N LEU A 229 21.85 11.12 29.05
CA LEU A 229 23.12 11.13 28.29
C LEU A 229 23.44 12.48 27.62
N PHE A 230 22.43 13.37 27.44
CA PHE A 230 22.58 14.59 26.63
C PHE A 230 21.96 15.86 27.23
N ARG A 231 21.76 15.95 28.55
CA ARG A 231 21.47 17.28 29.11
C ARG A 231 22.73 18.14 28.95
N SER A 232 22.58 19.34 28.41
CA SER A 232 23.57 20.42 28.53
C SER A 232 23.75 20.78 30.02
N GLY A 233 24.51 19.94 30.72
CA GLY A 233 24.95 20.12 32.10
C GLY A 233 26.18 21.02 32.15
N PRO A 234 26.39 21.74 33.27
CA PRO A 234 27.16 22.97 33.30
C PRO A 234 28.66 22.75 33.04
N PRO A 235 29.36 23.76 32.48
CA PRO A 235 30.80 23.72 32.37
C PRO A 235 31.39 23.66 33.78
N LYS A 236 32.20 22.63 34.03
CA LYS A 236 32.95 22.38 35.27
C LYS A 236 32.09 22.06 36.49
N ALA A 237 31.79 20.79 36.72
CA ALA A 237 31.51 20.30 38.07
C ALA A 237 32.12 18.91 38.26
N ILE A 238 33.14 18.85 39.12
CA ILE A 238 33.66 17.70 39.90
C ILE A 238 33.67 16.38 39.13
N VAL A 239 34.82 16.05 38.52
CA VAL A 239 35.09 14.70 38.02
C VAL A 239 34.99 13.74 39.21
N PRO A 240 34.06 12.76 39.21
CA PRO A 240 33.99 11.73 40.23
C PRO A 240 35.33 10.99 40.34
N ALA A 241 35.71 10.55 41.55
CA ALA A 241 37.00 9.92 41.79
C ALA A 241 37.22 8.60 41.01
N THR A 242 36.14 7.98 40.51
CA THR A 242 36.17 6.79 39.65
C THR A 242 35.19 6.93 38.49
N LEU A 243 35.70 6.84 37.26
CA LEU A 243 34.91 6.80 36.02
C LEU A 243 34.89 5.38 35.47
N SER A 244 33.75 4.96 34.93
CA SER A 244 33.61 3.68 34.21
C SER A 244 33.18 3.94 32.76
N THR A 245 33.76 3.20 31.82
CA THR A 245 33.35 3.23 30.41
C THR A 245 31.86 2.87 30.29
N LEU A 246 31.18 3.41 29.28
CA LEU A 246 29.73 3.24 29.18
C LEU A 246 29.32 1.77 29.00
N SER A 247 30.05 1.01 28.19
CA SER A 247 29.84 -0.43 28.00
C SER A 247 30.06 -1.25 29.28
N LYS A 248 30.93 -0.80 30.19
CA LYS A 248 31.20 -1.45 31.48
C LYS A 248 30.40 -0.86 32.63
N SER A 249 29.53 0.10 32.35
CA SER A 249 28.76 0.81 33.35
C SER A 249 27.74 -0.11 34.03
N ARG A 250 27.48 0.16 35.33
CA ARG A 250 26.48 -0.56 36.12
C ARG A 250 25.06 -0.39 35.57
N VAL A 251 24.82 0.61 34.72
CA VAL A 251 23.50 0.86 34.10
C VAL A 251 22.98 -0.38 33.37
N TRP A 252 23.83 -1.12 32.65
CA TRP A 252 23.46 -2.33 31.92
C TRP A 252 23.15 -3.49 32.87
N ALA A 253 23.90 -3.63 33.95
CA ALA A 253 23.63 -4.64 34.98
C ALA A 253 22.30 -4.38 35.69
N THR A 254 21.97 -3.11 35.98
CA THR A 254 20.67 -2.70 36.53
C THR A 254 19.53 -3.03 35.58
N GLN A 255 19.67 -2.74 34.28
CA GLN A 255 18.70 -3.09 33.25
C GLN A 255 18.48 -4.60 33.15
N GLN A 256 19.56 -5.40 33.09
CA GLN A 256 19.44 -6.85 33.06
C GLN A 256 18.74 -7.38 34.33
N ALA A 257 19.07 -6.84 35.50
CA ALA A 257 18.42 -7.20 36.76
C ALA A 257 16.92 -6.86 36.76
N PHE A 258 16.53 -5.71 36.18
CA PHE A 258 15.13 -5.34 35.99
C PHE A 258 14.38 -6.37 35.14
N TYR A 259 14.89 -6.73 33.96
CA TYR A 259 14.24 -7.73 33.10
C TYR A 259 14.17 -9.12 33.75
N LYS A 260 15.21 -9.53 34.49
CA LYS A 260 15.18 -10.80 35.26
C LYS A 260 14.11 -10.77 36.34
N ALA A 261 14.03 -9.68 37.11
CA ALA A 261 13.10 -9.55 38.22
C ALA A 261 11.64 -9.44 37.77
N GLN A 262 11.38 -8.74 36.66
CA GLN A 262 10.02 -8.58 36.12
C GLN A 262 9.54 -9.82 35.35
N GLY A 263 10.44 -10.50 34.62
CA GLY A 263 10.08 -11.66 33.79
C GLY A 263 8.91 -11.35 32.84
N MET A 264 7.89 -12.20 32.83
CA MET A 264 6.68 -11.97 32.02
C MET A 264 5.86 -10.73 32.43
N ALA A 265 6.04 -10.19 33.64
CA ALA A 265 5.33 -9.00 34.08
C ALA A 265 5.71 -7.79 33.22
N ALA A 266 6.99 -7.65 32.85
CA ALA A 266 7.49 -6.55 31.99
C ALA A 266 6.64 -6.37 30.72
N TRP A 267 6.19 -7.48 30.14
CA TRP A 267 5.42 -7.51 28.90
C TRP A 267 3.90 -7.51 29.14
N SER A 268 3.41 -8.14 30.21
CA SER A 268 1.96 -8.28 30.46
C SER A 268 1.33 -7.06 31.13
N SER A 269 2.10 -6.27 31.89
CA SER A 269 1.62 -5.03 32.52
C SER A 269 1.71 -3.81 31.61
N ASN A 270 2.17 -3.98 30.36
CA ASN A 270 2.43 -2.90 29.40
C ASN A 270 3.48 -1.87 29.90
N THR A 271 4.35 -2.28 30.82
CA THR A 271 5.47 -1.46 31.35
C THR A 271 6.54 -1.25 30.28
N VAL A 272 6.82 -2.28 29.48
CA VAL A 272 7.69 -2.20 28.30
C VAL A 272 6.82 -2.26 27.04
N PRO A 273 6.91 -1.28 26.12
CA PRO A 273 6.12 -1.28 24.88
C PRO A 273 6.69 -2.32 23.90
N TYR A 274 5.80 -3.08 23.26
CA TYR A 274 6.18 -4.13 22.31
C TYR A 274 5.34 -4.12 21.02
N GLY A 275 4.50 -3.10 20.82
CA GLY A 275 3.47 -3.07 19.78
C GLY A 275 4.00 -3.14 18.35
N VAL A 276 5.01 -2.33 18.02
CA VAL A 276 5.58 -2.26 16.65
C VAL A 276 6.38 -3.54 16.34
N SER A 277 7.26 -3.94 17.26
CA SER A 277 8.15 -5.11 17.12
C SER A 277 7.43 -6.46 17.14
N SER A 278 6.18 -6.50 17.62
CA SER A 278 5.37 -7.73 17.69
C SER A 278 4.25 -7.82 16.65
N SER A 279 4.25 -6.96 15.62
CA SER A 279 3.17 -6.93 14.64
C SER A 279 3.18 -8.13 13.67
N MET A 280 2.01 -8.64 13.32
CA MET A 280 1.86 -9.70 12.31
C MET A 280 2.36 -9.26 10.92
N PHE A 281 2.26 -7.97 10.62
CA PHE A 281 2.79 -7.38 9.40
C PHE A 281 4.31 -7.53 9.31
N LEU A 282 5.02 -7.19 10.40
CA LEU A 282 6.48 -7.31 10.48
C LEU A 282 6.90 -8.79 10.39
N ALA A 283 6.22 -9.67 11.12
CA ALA A 283 6.47 -11.12 11.08
C ALA A 283 6.34 -11.69 9.66
N ALA A 284 5.28 -11.34 8.92
CA ALA A 284 5.12 -11.79 7.54
C ALA A 284 6.17 -11.21 6.58
N ALA A 285 6.65 -9.98 6.82
CA ALA A 285 7.71 -9.37 6.04
C ALA A 285 9.06 -10.04 6.30
N TYR A 286 9.43 -10.27 7.55
CA TYR A 286 10.67 -10.95 7.94
C TYR A 286 10.67 -12.39 7.42
N ALA A 287 9.53 -13.10 7.49
CA ALA A 287 9.42 -14.47 6.98
C ALA A 287 9.80 -14.56 5.49
N ARG A 288 9.38 -13.59 4.67
CA ARG A 288 9.76 -13.56 3.24
C ARG A 288 11.27 -13.40 3.03
N VAL A 289 11.92 -12.55 3.82
CA VAL A 289 13.37 -12.31 3.74
C VAL A 289 14.14 -13.56 4.19
N VAL A 290 13.76 -14.14 5.32
CA VAL A 290 14.41 -15.33 5.89
C VAL A 290 14.25 -16.54 4.99
N VAL A 291 13.03 -16.80 4.49
CA VAL A 291 12.80 -17.90 3.53
C VAL A 291 13.60 -17.68 2.26
N ARG A 292 13.69 -16.43 1.76
CA ARG A 292 14.50 -16.13 0.59
C ARG A 292 15.99 -16.44 0.83
N PHE A 293 16.52 -16.07 1.99
CA PHE A 293 17.89 -16.41 2.38
C PHE A 293 18.14 -17.92 2.38
N PHE A 294 17.25 -18.72 2.98
CA PHE A 294 17.41 -20.18 2.99
C PHE A 294 17.28 -20.80 1.59
N ILE A 295 16.39 -20.27 0.74
CA ILE A 295 16.31 -20.66 -0.68
C ILE A 295 17.63 -20.39 -1.40
N ASP A 296 18.25 -19.23 -1.14
CA ASP A 296 19.51 -18.87 -1.77
C ASP A 296 20.68 -19.72 -1.23
N CYS A 297 20.66 -20.11 0.05
CA CYS A 297 21.60 -21.10 0.62
C CYS A 297 21.45 -22.47 -0.07
N TYR A 298 20.21 -22.95 -0.24
CA TYR A 298 19.94 -24.22 -0.91
C TYR A 298 20.41 -24.20 -2.38
N ARG A 299 20.11 -23.12 -3.11
CA ARG A 299 20.50 -22.97 -4.53
C ARG A 299 22.00 -22.87 -4.74
N GLN A 300 22.74 -22.38 -3.74
CA GLN A 300 24.19 -22.29 -3.77
C GLN A 300 24.89 -23.54 -3.21
N HIS A 301 24.13 -24.60 -2.90
CA HIS A 301 24.64 -25.84 -2.28
C HIS A 301 25.31 -25.62 -0.91
N LEU A 302 24.91 -24.56 -0.20
CA LEU A 302 25.36 -24.22 1.16
C LEU A 302 24.38 -24.72 2.23
N LEU A 303 23.27 -25.33 1.80
CA LEU A 303 22.30 -26.05 2.62
C LEU A 303 21.99 -27.37 1.91
N SER A 304 22.17 -28.49 2.63
CA SER A 304 21.91 -29.83 2.09
C SER A 304 20.53 -30.35 2.51
N PRO A 305 19.77 -31.00 1.62
CA PRO A 305 18.52 -31.67 1.99
C PRO A 305 18.74 -32.72 3.07
N THR A 306 17.85 -32.76 4.07
CA THR A 306 17.84 -33.78 5.13
C THR A 306 16.43 -33.92 5.72
N ASP A 307 16.21 -35.01 6.45
CA ASP A 307 14.96 -35.27 7.18
C ASP A 307 14.89 -34.53 8.53
N THR A 308 16.00 -33.92 8.97
CA THR A 308 16.12 -33.18 10.24
C THR A 308 16.22 -31.67 10.05
N VAL A 309 16.23 -30.91 11.14
CA VAL A 309 16.52 -29.46 11.10
C VAL A 309 17.87 -29.22 10.39
N ASN A 310 17.89 -28.29 9.44
CA ASN A 310 19.10 -27.97 8.66
C ASN A 310 19.35 -26.47 8.45
N CYS A 311 18.48 -25.63 8.97
CA CYS A 311 18.71 -24.20 9.10
C CYS A 311 18.07 -23.68 10.37
N VAL A 312 18.64 -22.62 10.93
CA VAL A 312 18.23 -22.08 12.24
C VAL A 312 17.93 -20.60 12.12
N VAL A 313 16.83 -20.18 12.73
CA VAL A 313 16.55 -18.78 13.01
C VAL A 313 16.70 -18.57 14.51
N LEU A 314 17.58 -17.67 14.95
CA LEU A 314 17.77 -17.32 16.35
C LEU A 314 17.12 -15.96 16.60
N GLU A 315 16.07 -15.93 17.42
CA GLU A 315 15.43 -14.67 17.83
C GLU A 315 16.05 -14.19 19.15
N GLY A 316 16.83 -13.11 19.09
CA GLY A 316 17.46 -12.47 20.24
C GLY A 316 16.45 -11.61 20.99
N GLY A 317 16.16 -11.96 22.25
CA GLY A 317 15.23 -11.19 23.09
C GLY A 317 13.77 -11.31 22.65
N SER A 318 13.23 -12.52 22.63
CA SER A 318 11.88 -12.82 22.14
C SER A 318 10.76 -12.19 22.98
N GLY A 319 11.02 -11.79 24.23
CA GLY A 319 10.07 -11.11 25.10
C GLY A 319 8.74 -11.86 25.22
N SER A 320 7.63 -11.20 24.84
CA SER A 320 6.29 -11.83 24.86
C SER A 320 6.11 -12.99 23.85
N CYS A 321 7.06 -13.17 22.92
CA CYS A 321 7.04 -14.13 21.80
C CYS A 321 5.86 -13.94 20.82
N LYS A 322 5.17 -12.79 20.87
CA LYS A 322 4.06 -12.49 19.94
C LYS A 322 4.53 -12.44 18.48
N PHE A 323 5.73 -11.91 18.23
CA PHE A 323 6.37 -11.93 16.91
C PHE A 323 6.52 -13.38 16.41
N ALA A 324 7.20 -14.23 17.18
CA ALA A 324 7.43 -15.64 16.85
C ALA A 324 6.16 -16.41 16.52
N ALA A 325 5.11 -16.20 17.31
CA ALA A 325 3.82 -16.87 17.13
C ALA A 325 3.17 -16.56 15.76
N ALA A 326 3.44 -15.38 15.18
CA ALA A 326 3.02 -15.01 13.83
C ALA A 326 4.06 -15.37 12.75
N PHE A 327 5.35 -15.30 13.09
CA PHE A 327 6.46 -15.52 12.19
C PHE A 327 6.61 -16.99 11.77
N ILE A 328 6.54 -17.93 12.72
CA ILE A 328 6.71 -19.36 12.46
C ILE A 328 5.67 -19.87 11.44
N PRO A 329 4.35 -19.65 11.61
CA PRO A 329 3.38 -20.04 10.59
C PRO A 329 3.62 -19.40 9.23
N ALA A 330 4.08 -18.14 9.19
CA ALA A 330 4.37 -17.45 7.95
C ALA A 330 5.57 -18.06 7.21
N VAL A 331 6.64 -18.44 7.93
CA VAL A 331 7.78 -19.15 7.35
C VAL A 331 7.35 -20.51 6.80
N MET A 332 6.60 -21.29 7.58
CA MET A 332 6.15 -22.61 7.17
C MET A 332 5.22 -22.56 5.96
N ALA A 333 4.28 -21.61 5.94
CA ALA A 333 3.38 -21.40 4.80
C ALA A 333 4.15 -21.01 3.52
N LEU A 334 5.17 -20.15 3.62
CA LEU A 334 5.98 -19.77 2.46
C LEU A 334 6.82 -20.94 1.91
N LEU A 335 7.31 -21.83 2.79
CA LEU A 335 8.03 -23.04 2.38
C LEU A 335 7.11 -24.09 1.77
N GLU A 336 5.89 -24.21 2.30
CA GLU A 336 4.83 -25.06 1.73
C GLU A 336 4.42 -24.55 0.35
N ASP A 337 4.13 -23.26 0.21
CA ASP A 337 3.76 -22.60 -1.05
C ASP A 337 4.86 -22.74 -2.13
N ALA A 338 6.13 -22.81 -1.70
CA ALA A 338 7.28 -23.00 -2.59
C ALA A 338 7.62 -24.47 -2.87
N ASP A 339 6.91 -25.42 -2.26
CA ASP A 339 7.22 -26.86 -2.25
C ASP A 339 8.67 -27.16 -1.84
N LEU A 340 9.15 -26.50 -0.78
CA LEU A 340 10.52 -26.66 -0.26
C LEU A 340 10.57 -27.22 1.16
N GLN A 341 9.44 -27.49 1.79
CA GLN A 341 9.35 -28.09 3.14
C GLN A 341 10.03 -29.46 3.27
N HIS A 342 10.23 -30.18 2.17
CA HIS A 342 10.93 -31.46 2.14
C HIS A 342 12.46 -31.31 2.08
N VAL A 343 12.96 -30.10 1.81
CA VAL A 343 14.39 -29.79 1.69
C VAL A 343 14.87 -28.83 2.77
N ILE A 344 14.09 -27.79 3.05
CA ILE A 344 14.43 -26.72 3.98
C ILE A 344 13.56 -26.93 5.23
N ARG A 345 14.22 -27.26 6.33
CA ARG A 345 13.58 -27.55 7.63
C ARG A 345 14.12 -26.58 8.68
N PRO A 346 13.52 -25.38 8.79
CA PRO A 346 13.97 -24.37 9.73
C PRO A 346 13.56 -24.71 11.16
N CYS A 347 14.42 -24.40 12.13
CA CYS A 347 14.05 -24.31 13.54
C CYS A 347 14.20 -22.87 14.02
N VAL A 348 13.13 -22.30 14.56
CA VAL A 348 13.13 -20.96 15.19
C VAL A 348 13.39 -21.13 16.68
N VAL A 349 14.56 -20.67 17.14
CA VAL A 349 14.99 -20.71 18.53
C VAL A 349 14.65 -19.38 19.20
N LEU A 350 13.68 -19.43 20.12
CA LEU A 350 13.21 -18.28 20.89
C LEU A 350 14.07 -18.13 22.13
N THR A 351 14.65 -16.94 22.33
CA THR A 351 15.58 -16.70 23.43
C THR A 351 15.15 -15.55 24.30
N ASP A 352 15.33 -15.70 25.61
CA ASP A 352 15.18 -14.61 26.56
C ASP A 352 16.22 -14.75 27.68
N LEU A 353 16.57 -13.64 28.32
CA LEU A 353 17.50 -13.63 29.44
C LEU A 353 16.86 -14.22 30.71
N CYS A 354 15.53 -14.19 30.81
CA CYS A 354 14.78 -14.63 31.97
C CYS A 354 14.14 -16.02 31.73
N ASP A 355 14.45 -16.98 32.59
CA ASP A 355 13.90 -18.34 32.50
C ASP A 355 12.38 -18.38 32.69
N ASP A 356 11.82 -17.46 33.49
CA ASP A 356 10.38 -17.38 33.68
C ASP A 356 9.65 -17.03 32.38
N VAL A 357 10.26 -16.20 31.51
CA VAL A 357 9.71 -15.89 30.18
C VAL A 357 9.71 -17.14 29.31
N VAL A 358 10.87 -17.80 29.21
CA VAL A 358 11.05 -19.03 28.42
C VAL A 358 10.10 -20.13 28.88
N SER A 359 10.07 -20.42 30.18
CA SER A 359 9.23 -21.46 30.77
C SER A 359 7.74 -21.14 30.63
N SER A 360 7.34 -19.88 30.83
CA SER A 360 5.96 -19.44 30.63
C SER A 360 5.49 -19.61 29.18
N ARG A 361 6.34 -19.25 28.20
CA ARG A 361 5.98 -19.34 26.78
C ARG A 361 6.02 -20.78 26.27
N LEU A 362 6.96 -21.60 26.71
CA LEU A 362 7.00 -23.04 26.44
C LEU A 362 5.72 -23.74 26.93
N ALA A 363 5.22 -23.38 28.11
CA ALA A 363 3.97 -23.92 28.68
C ALA A 363 2.69 -23.33 28.04
N HIS A 364 2.80 -22.29 27.21
CA HIS A 364 1.64 -21.59 26.68
C HIS A 364 0.91 -22.41 25.60
N PRO A 365 -0.43 -22.51 25.62
CA PRO A 365 -1.20 -23.33 24.67
C PRO A 365 -0.91 -23.03 23.20
N SER A 366 -0.68 -21.76 22.85
CA SER A 366 -0.34 -21.35 21.47
C SER A 366 0.95 -22.00 20.98
N PHE A 367 2.00 -22.05 21.81
CA PHE A 367 3.29 -22.64 21.42
C PHE A 367 3.24 -24.17 21.44
N GLN A 368 2.50 -24.77 22.38
CA GLN A 368 2.21 -26.21 22.34
C GLN A 368 1.43 -26.60 21.07
N SER A 369 0.53 -25.74 20.60
CA SER A 369 -0.17 -25.94 19.33
C SER A 369 0.77 -25.83 18.13
N LEU A 370 1.66 -24.83 18.13
CA LEU A 370 2.67 -24.67 17.08
C LEU A 370 3.62 -25.86 17.00
N GLN A 371 4.08 -26.38 18.15
CA GLN A 371 4.93 -27.58 18.21
C GLN A 371 4.22 -28.83 17.68
N ARG A 372 2.93 -28.99 17.96
CA ARG A 372 2.12 -30.09 17.43
C ARG A 372 1.90 -29.97 15.92
N GLN A 373 1.69 -28.76 15.42
CA GLN A 373 1.46 -28.50 14.00
C GLN A 373 2.76 -28.59 13.17
N PHE A 374 3.87 -28.10 13.72
CA PHE A 374 5.18 -28.05 13.07
C PHE A 374 6.25 -28.64 14.00
N PRO A 375 6.37 -29.98 14.05
CA PRO A 375 7.38 -30.64 14.88
C PRO A 375 8.80 -30.15 14.54
N ASN A 376 9.61 -29.87 15.57
CA ASN A 376 11.00 -29.37 15.47
C ASN A 376 11.17 -27.98 14.82
N ALA A 377 10.07 -27.28 14.49
CA ALA A 377 10.17 -25.94 13.88
C ALA A 377 10.33 -24.81 14.91
N VAL A 378 10.16 -25.10 16.20
CA VAL A 378 10.32 -24.14 17.30
C VAL A 378 11.02 -24.77 18.49
N ASP A 379 12.00 -24.07 19.03
CA ASP A 379 12.70 -24.41 20.26
C ASP A 379 12.89 -23.15 21.11
N PHE A 380 13.35 -23.33 22.34
CA PHE A 380 13.56 -22.26 23.31
C PHE A 380 14.92 -22.39 23.97
N ALA A 381 15.54 -21.26 24.32
CA ALA A 381 16.76 -21.25 25.12
C ALA A 381 16.79 -20.05 26.07
N VAL A 382 17.32 -20.24 27.27
CA VAL A 382 17.71 -19.11 28.12
C VAL A 382 19.07 -18.63 27.61
N MET A 383 19.15 -17.37 27.19
CA MET A 383 20.35 -16.82 26.55
C MET A 383 20.66 -15.44 27.12
N SER A 384 21.87 -15.28 27.64
CA SER A 384 22.47 -13.96 27.88
C SER A 384 23.52 -13.69 26.80
N CYS A 385 23.59 -12.44 26.33
CA CYS A 385 24.61 -11.99 25.39
C CYS A 385 26.02 -12.25 25.95
N ASP A 386 26.25 -11.93 27.22
CA ASP A 386 27.54 -12.10 27.91
C ASP A 386 28.01 -13.56 27.87
N ALA A 387 27.09 -14.49 28.10
CA ALA A 387 27.37 -15.93 28.04
C ALA A 387 27.72 -16.36 26.61
N VAL A 388 27.00 -15.85 25.61
CA VAL A 388 27.30 -16.17 24.21
C VAL A 388 28.68 -15.65 23.80
N ILE A 389 29.05 -14.43 24.22
CA ILE A 389 30.35 -13.79 24.00
C ILE A 389 31.49 -14.60 24.65
N GLN A 390 31.25 -15.19 25.81
CA GLN A 390 32.18 -16.09 26.51
C GLN A 390 32.21 -17.52 25.93
N ASP A 391 31.56 -17.74 24.79
CA ASP A 391 31.46 -19.03 24.09
C ASP A 391 30.70 -20.13 24.88
N ASP A 392 29.82 -19.75 25.82
CA ASP A 392 28.98 -20.71 26.55
C ASP A 392 27.95 -21.40 25.63
N PRO A 393 27.70 -22.70 25.77
CA PRO A 393 26.77 -23.42 24.90
C PRO A 393 25.32 -22.92 25.07
N ILE A 394 24.65 -22.64 23.95
CA ILE A 394 23.21 -22.32 23.94
C ILE A 394 22.45 -23.65 24.04
N ARG A 395 21.81 -23.89 25.19
CA ARG A 395 21.07 -25.14 25.46
C ARG A 395 19.61 -25.00 25.08
N LEU A 396 19.17 -25.84 24.15
CA LEU A 396 17.80 -25.93 23.67
C LEU A 396 16.93 -26.71 24.66
N ARG A 397 15.72 -26.22 24.93
CA ARG A 397 14.79 -26.78 25.93
C ARG A 397 13.96 -27.93 25.39
N VAL A 398 13.59 -27.90 24.10
CA VAL A 398 12.71 -28.89 23.47
C VAL A 398 13.53 -30.05 22.94
N ALA A 399 14.55 -29.77 22.12
CA ALA A 399 15.48 -30.79 21.62
C ALA A 399 16.37 -31.39 22.73
N ASN A 400 16.49 -30.70 23.88
CA ASN A 400 17.37 -31.07 24.98
C ASN A 400 18.83 -31.32 24.52
N ALA A 401 19.32 -30.41 23.66
CA ALA A 401 20.63 -30.48 23.03
C ALA A 401 21.29 -29.10 23.01
N THR A 402 22.60 -29.06 22.79
CA THR A 402 23.29 -27.79 22.48
C THR A 402 23.01 -27.40 21.04
N LEU A 403 22.72 -26.13 20.79
CA LEU A 403 22.57 -25.59 19.46
C LEU A 403 23.89 -25.71 18.67
N ASP A 404 23.89 -26.54 17.63
CA ASP A 404 25.01 -26.68 16.70
C ASP A 404 24.73 -25.89 15.42
N VAL A 405 25.54 -24.85 15.19
CA VAL A 405 25.49 -23.98 14.00
C VAL A 405 26.75 -24.10 13.14
N SER A 406 27.58 -25.12 13.39
CA SER A 406 28.86 -25.31 12.71
C SER A 406 28.70 -25.42 11.19
N THR A 407 27.68 -26.13 10.72
CA THR A 407 27.48 -26.43 9.29
C THR A 407 26.11 -26.00 8.76
N THR A 408 25.24 -25.48 9.62
CA THR A 408 23.88 -25.06 9.24
C THR A 408 23.81 -23.55 9.05
N PRO A 409 23.12 -23.05 8.00
CA PRO A 409 22.85 -21.63 7.87
C PRO A 409 22.13 -21.08 9.10
N LEU A 410 22.66 -20.00 9.64
CA LEU A 410 22.13 -19.30 10.82
C LEU A 410 21.56 -17.94 10.39
N PHE A 411 20.34 -17.65 10.81
CA PHE A 411 19.71 -16.36 10.62
C PHE A 411 19.34 -15.73 11.97
N VAL A 412 19.86 -14.56 12.29
CA VAL A 412 19.54 -13.85 13.53
C VAL A 412 18.40 -12.86 13.29
N VAL A 413 17.42 -12.82 14.19
CA VAL A 413 16.40 -11.78 14.24
C VAL A 413 16.48 -11.10 15.60
N GLY A 414 16.66 -9.79 15.64
CA GLY A 414 16.65 -9.01 16.88
C GLY A 414 15.82 -7.75 16.70
N ASN A 415 14.72 -7.60 17.44
CA ASN A 415 13.90 -6.39 17.42
C ASN A 415 14.00 -5.70 18.79
N TYR A 416 14.46 -4.45 18.85
CA TYR A 416 14.84 -3.77 20.11
C TYR A 416 15.77 -4.63 20.95
N PHE A 417 16.72 -5.28 20.25
CA PHE A 417 17.67 -6.19 20.87
C PHE A 417 19.02 -5.50 20.98
N PHE A 418 19.53 -4.92 19.88
CA PHE A 418 20.85 -4.30 19.88
C PHE A 418 20.87 -2.97 20.66
N ASP A 419 19.77 -2.23 20.69
CA ASP A 419 19.64 -1.01 21.51
C ASP A 419 19.70 -1.29 23.03
N SER A 420 19.48 -2.54 23.43
CA SER A 420 19.49 -3.01 24.81
C SER A 420 20.85 -3.60 25.25
N LEU A 421 21.84 -3.64 24.36
CA LEU A 421 23.16 -4.21 24.64
C LEU A 421 24.21 -3.14 24.99
N PRO A 422 25.22 -3.50 25.82
CA PRO A 422 26.30 -2.59 26.17
C PRO A 422 26.98 -1.92 24.97
N THR A 423 27.01 -0.60 25.04
CA THR A 423 27.44 0.31 23.97
C THR A 423 28.38 1.36 24.57
N ASP A 424 29.50 1.62 23.91
CA ASP A 424 30.36 2.77 24.23
C ASP A 424 29.97 3.98 23.38
N ALA A 425 30.23 5.18 23.88
CA ALA A 425 29.93 6.41 23.18
C ALA A 425 31.17 7.31 23.14
N PHE A 426 31.50 7.83 21.96
CA PHE A 426 32.65 8.70 21.74
C PHE A 426 32.20 10.01 21.10
N VAL A 427 32.69 11.12 21.62
CA VAL A 427 32.60 12.43 20.98
C VAL A 427 33.87 12.61 20.15
N VAL A 428 33.72 12.54 18.83
CA VAL A 428 34.80 12.71 17.87
C VAL A 428 34.75 14.14 17.35
N ASP A 429 35.82 14.89 17.56
CA ASP A 429 36.02 16.23 17.01
C ASP A 429 36.75 16.12 15.67
N GLY A 430 36.25 16.83 14.66
CA GLY A 430 36.91 16.96 13.36
C GLY A 430 38.31 17.57 13.44
N ASP A 431 38.63 18.29 14.52
CA ASP A 431 39.96 18.85 14.77
C ASP A 431 40.95 17.83 15.39
N GLY A 432 40.53 16.56 15.55
CA GLY A 432 41.40 15.43 15.89
C GLY A 432 41.21 14.84 17.29
N ALA A 433 40.54 15.55 18.21
CA ALA A 433 40.28 15.06 19.56
C ALA A 433 39.17 13.99 19.58
N VAL A 434 39.31 12.98 20.42
CA VAL A 434 38.34 11.89 20.61
C VAL A 434 38.12 11.71 22.10
N CYS A 435 36.97 12.13 22.62
CA CYS A 435 36.65 11.97 24.03
C CYS A 435 35.66 10.83 24.24
N GLU A 436 35.89 9.97 25.22
CA GLU A 436 34.92 8.95 25.61
C GLU A 436 33.83 9.53 26.52
N VAL A 437 32.60 9.03 26.42
CA VAL A 437 31.53 9.28 27.37
C VAL A 437 31.56 8.20 28.46
N CYS A 438 31.86 8.60 29.69
CA CYS A 438 31.91 7.73 30.85
C CYS A 438 30.74 7.99 31.81
N THR A 439 30.54 7.04 32.74
CA THR A 439 29.62 7.16 33.87
C THR A 439 30.37 7.26 35.21
N ASP A 440 29.72 7.81 36.24
CA ASP A 440 30.22 7.71 37.62
C ASP A 440 30.20 6.23 38.08
N GLY A 441 31.33 5.74 38.60
CA GLY A 441 31.51 4.31 38.89
C GLY A 441 30.61 3.76 40.01
N GLU A 442 30.10 4.62 40.89
CA GLU A 442 29.27 4.20 42.03
C GLU A 442 27.78 4.13 41.69
N SER A 443 27.21 5.18 41.10
CA SER A 443 25.76 5.34 40.87
C SER A 443 25.29 5.07 39.44
N ALA A 444 26.15 5.26 38.43
CA ALA A 444 25.76 5.35 37.01
C ALA A 444 24.66 6.41 36.74
N ASP A 445 24.60 7.45 37.58
CA ASP A 445 23.60 8.52 37.59
C ASP A 445 24.10 9.82 36.91
N THR A 446 25.35 9.85 36.45
CA THR A 446 25.88 10.99 35.68
C THR A 446 26.71 10.52 34.49
N PHE A 447 26.53 11.16 33.33
CA PHE A 447 27.40 11.00 32.16
C PHE A 447 28.39 12.17 32.09
N THR A 448 29.67 11.88 31.82
CA THR A 448 30.73 12.88 31.70
C THR A 448 31.69 12.50 30.58
N LEU A 449 32.33 13.50 29.97
CA LEU A 449 33.42 13.27 29.04
C LEU A 449 34.70 12.93 29.81
N SER A 450 35.42 11.92 29.34
CA SER A 450 36.75 11.55 29.81
C SER A 450 37.84 12.50 29.26
N HIS A 451 39.09 12.14 29.51
CA HIS A 451 40.23 12.68 28.78
C HIS A 451 40.27 12.15 27.34
N ASP A 452 41.04 12.83 26.49
CA ASP A 452 41.27 12.50 25.09
C ASP A 452 41.84 11.08 24.92
N VAL A 453 41.25 10.30 24.02
CA VAL A 453 41.64 8.92 23.69
C VAL A 453 42.85 8.99 22.78
N ALA A 454 44.04 8.78 23.36
CA ALA A 454 45.31 8.95 22.67
C ALA A 454 45.54 7.97 21.49
N ASP A 455 45.03 6.73 21.58
CA ASP A 455 45.18 5.73 20.52
C ASP A 455 43.95 4.81 20.43
N THR A 456 43.16 5.01 19.37
CA THR A 456 41.96 4.19 19.10
C THR A 456 42.30 2.78 18.62
N SER A 457 43.52 2.54 18.12
CA SER A 457 43.93 1.24 17.55
C SER A 457 44.26 0.20 18.62
N GLN A 458 44.43 0.63 19.87
CA GLN A 458 44.72 -0.22 21.02
C GLN A 458 43.74 0.02 22.19
N TYR A 459 42.57 0.59 21.91
CA TYR A 459 41.63 1.00 22.95
C TYR A 459 41.04 -0.20 23.71
N TYR A 460 40.50 -1.20 23.00
CA TYR A 460 40.08 -2.47 23.59
C TYR A 460 41.26 -3.46 23.64
N GLN A 461 41.46 -4.14 24.76
CA GLN A 461 42.59 -5.09 24.97
C GLN A 461 42.19 -6.32 25.77
N ASP A 462 40.89 -6.59 25.88
CA ASP A 462 40.32 -7.57 26.78
C ASP A 462 40.21 -8.98 26.19
N ASN A 463 40.09 -9.12 24.86
CA ASN A 463 40.03 -10.42 24.20
C ASN A 463 40.49 -10.38 22.74
N ASP A 464 40.47 -11.53 22.05
CA ASP A 464 40.86 -11.62 20.64
C ASP A 464 39.94 -10.81 19.70
N ASP A 465 38.69 -10.58 20.09
CA ASP A 465 37.74 -9.77 19.33
C ASP A 465 38.10 -8.27 19.34
N SER A 466 38.83 -7.82 20.37
CA SER A 466 39.29 -6.43 20.51
C SER A 466 40.04 -5.94 19.27
N LYS A 467 40.71 -6.83 18.53
CA LYS A 467 41.35 -6.48 17.25
C LYS A 467 40.35 -5.90 16.24
N TRP A 468 39.21 -6.57 16.04
CA TRP A 468 38.19 -6.13 15.08
C TRP A 468 37.48 -4.87 15.57
N LEU A 469 37.22 -4.77 16.88
CA LEU A 469 36.65 -3.57 17.49
C LEU A 469 37.55 -2.36 17.31
N ASN A 470 38.85 -2.48 17.59
CA ASN A 470 39.81 -1.40 17.42
C ASN A 470 39.95 -0.99 15.95
N GLN A 471 40.01 -1.95 15.02
CA GLN A 471 40.07 -1.64 13.59
C GLN A 471 38.82 -0.88 13.13
N ALA A 472 37.63 -1.30 13.56
CA ALA A 472 36.39 -0.60 13.26
C ALA A 472 36.35 0.80 13.89
N LEU A 473 36.70 0.93 15.17
CA LEU A 473 36.74 2.20 15.89
C LEU A 473 37.71 3.19 15.21
N THR A 474 38.95 2.77 14.93
CA THR A 474 39.94 3.62 14.25
C THR A 474 39.46 4.03 12.86
N ALA A 475 38.92 3.10 12.07
CA ALA A 475 38.44 3.41 10.72
C ALA A 475 37.27 4.41 10.75
N LEU A 476 36.32 4.22 11.67
CA LEU A 476 35.18 5.13 11.85
C LEU A 476 35.62 6.51 12.34
N VAL A 477 36.52 6.58 13.34
CA VAL A 477 37.06 7.86 13.83
C VAL A 477 37.79 8.62 12.73
N GLN A 478 38.67 7.94 11.97
CA GLN A 478 39.37 8.56 10.84
C GLN A 478 38.41 9.04 9.76
N HIS A 479 37.37 8.25 9.46
CA HIS A 479 36.34 8.63 8.52
C HIS A 479 35.57 9.86 8.99
N ILE A 480 35.14 9.88 10.26
CA ILE A 480 34.42 11.01 10.85
C ILE A 480 35.28 12.28 10.80
N GLN A 481 36.54 12.20 11.21
CA GLN A 481 37.47 13.33 11.18
C GLN A 481 37.70 13.86 9.76
N ALA A 482 37.79 12.97 8.77
CA ALA A 482 38.01 13.34 7.38
C ALA A 482 36.75 13.90 6.69
N ALA A 483 35.59 13.29 6.93
CA ALA A 483 34.33 13.64 6.27
C ALA A 483 33.61 14.82 6.93
N TYR A 484 33.86 15.07 8.23
CA TYR A 484 33.18 16.10 9.01
C TYR A 484 34.16 17.06 9.71
N PRO A 485 35.04 17.75 8.96
CA PRO A 485 35.97 18.70 9.54
C PRO A 485 35.19 19.83 10.24
N ARG A 486 35.59 20.20 11.47
CA ARG A 486 34.96 21.22 12.34
C ARG A 486 33.62 20.83 13.00
N ARG A 487 33.25 19.55 13.01
CA ARG A 487 32.05 19.06 13.71
C ARG A 487 32.42 18.16 14.88
N LYS A 488 31.57 18.18 15.90
CA LYS A 488 31.56 17.17 16.96
C LYS A 488 30.48 16.15 16.66
N CYS A 489 30.91 14.94 16.35
CA CYS A 489 30.05 13.81 16.05
C CYS A 489 29.98 12.88 17.27
N LEU A 490 28.80 12.32 17.53
CA LEU A 490 28.68 11.26 18.54
C LEU A 490 28.70 9.90 17.86
N LEU A 491 29.77 9.16 18.08
CA LEU A 491 29.85 7.77 17.67
C LEU A 491 29.29 6.87 18.78
N LEU A 492 28.10 6.30 18.58
CA LEU A 492 27.61 5.18 19.38
C LEU A 492 28.19 3.89 18.82
N PHE A 493 28.95 3.18 19.64
CA PHE A 493 29.73 2.01 19.25
C PHE A 493 29.23 0.77 20.00
N PRO A 494 28.36 -0.07 19.38
CA PRO A 494 27.65 -1.15 20.07
C PRO A 494 28.54 -2.37 20.31
N VAL A 495 29.43 -2.26 21.30
CA VAL A 495 30.49 -3.22 21.63
C VAL A 495 29.97 -4.66 21.73
N ASP A 496 28.92 -4.88 22.52
CA ASP A 496 28.45 -6.23 22.77
C ASP A 496 27.61 -6.79 21.64
N ALA A 497 26.97 -5.94 20.82
CA ALA A 497 26.35 -6.40 19.58
C ALA A 497 27.40 -6.93 18.59
N PHE A 498 28.54 -6.23 18.48
CA PHE A 498 29.67 -6.67 17.65
C PHE A 498 30.28 -7.98 18.14
N ARG A 499 30.54 -8.08 19.45
CA ARG A 499 31.05 -9.31 20.06
C ARG A 499 30.07 -10.46 19.95
N PHE A 500 28.78 -10.20 20.09
CA PHE A 500 27.75 -11.21 19.91
C PHE A 500 27.77 -11.80 18.50
N VAL A 501 27.85 -10.95 17.47
CA VAL A 501 27.95 -11.39 16.07
C VAL A 501 29.25 -12.16 15.84
N LEU A 502 30.39 -11.70 16.38
CA LEU A 502 31.67 -12.41 16.30
C LEU A 502 31.60 -13.79 16.97
N ALA A 503 31.00 -13.88 18.17
CA ALA A 503 30.85 -15.14 18.89
C ALA A 503 29.95 -16.13 18.15
N LEU A 504 28.83 -15.69 17.58
CA LEU A 504 27.99 -16.53 16.71
C LEU A 504 28.76 -16.97 15.45
N ARG A 505 29.60 -16.09 14.89
CA ARG A 505 30.44 -16.43 13.74
C ARG A 505 31.51 -17.45 14.10
N ARG A 506 32.14 -17.37 15.28
CA ARG A 506 33.11 -18.36 15.77
C ARG A 506 32.51 -19.76 15.89
N ARG A 507 31.23 -19.86 16.27
CA ARG A 507 30.48 -21.13 16.36
C ARG A 507 30.11 -21.73 15.00
N SER A 508 30.13 -20.91 13.95
CA SER A 508 29.74 -21.30 12.59
C SER A 508 30.99 -21.51 11.74
N SER A 509 31.03 -22.54 10.89
CA SER A 509 32.18 -22.73 9.98
C SER A 509 32.34 -21.53 9.04
N ALA A 510 33.57 -21.23 8.60
CA ALA A 510 33.85 -20.17 7.65
C ALA A 510 33.01 -20.28 6.35
N ASN A 511 32.56 -21.49 6.01
CA ASN A 511 31.74 -21.78 4.84
C ASN A 511 30.22 -21.75 5.11
N SER A 512 29.78 -21.61 6.37
CA SER A 512 28.36 -21.52 6.70
C SER A 512 27.81 -20.11 6.41
N PRO A 513 26.70 -19.98 5.66
CA PRO A 513 26.01 -18.70 5.47
C PRO A 513 25.46 -18.14 6.77
N PHE A 514 25.56 -16.82 6.93
CA PHE A 514 24.98 -16.10 8.06
C PHE A 514 24.08 -14.96 7.56
N GLY A 515 22.91 -14.81 8.15
CA GLY A 515 22.00 -13.70 7.88
C GLY A 515 21.58 -13.02 9.18
N MET A 516 21.22 -11.75 9.11
CA MET A 516 20.60 -11.04 10.23
C MET A 516 19.53 -10.04 9.78
N LEU A 517 18.50 -9.89 10.61
CA LEU A 517 17.55 -8.79 10.59
C LEU A 517 17.53 -8.14 11.97
N VAL A 518 17.92 -6.87 12.02
CA VAL A 518 17.97 -6.09 13.25
C VAL A 518 17.01 -4.92 13.11
N GLY A 519 15.97 -4.89 13.94
CA GLY A 519 14.95 -3.85 13.97
C GLY A 519 15.11 -3.00 15.22
N ASP A 520 15.62 -1.78 15.12
CA ASP A 520 15.92 -0.93 16.27
C ASP A 520 15.57 0.53 15.98
N ALA A 521 15.48 1.35 17.03
CA ALA A 521 15.52 2.79 16.85
C ALA A 521 16.94 3.20 16.47
N THR A 522 17.07 4.08 15.49
CA THR A 522 18.36 4.38 14.87
C THR A 522 18.77 5.82 15.02
N VAL A 523 20.07 6.05 15.16
CA VAL A 523 20.71 7.36 15.05
C VAL A 523 21.84 7.26 14.02
N HIS A 524 22.31 8.38 13.50
CA HIS A 524 23.56 8.43 12.76
C HIS A 524 24.57 9.32 13.48
N PHE A 525 25.85 8.98 13.50
CA PHE A 525 26.88 9.77 14.19
C PHE A 525 27.02 11.22 13.68
N SER A 526 26.51 11.51 12.48
CA SER A 526 26.42 12.88 11.94
C SER A 526 25.22 13.69 12.44
N ASP A 527 24.29 13.06 13.18
CA ASP A 527 23.19 13.75 13.83
C ASP A 527 23.70 14.65 14.97
N ILE A 528 22.94 15.72 15.24
CA ILE A 528 23.32 16.71 16.25
C ILE A 528 23.24 16.05 17.63
N LEU A 529 24.24 16.28 18.49
CA LEU A 529 24.30 15.73 19.86
C LEU A 529 23.01 15.93 20.69
N THR A 530 22.21 16.97 20.40
CA THR A 530 20.93 17.25 21.07
C THR A 530 19.75 16.43 20.53
N ASP A 531 19.90 15.81 19.36
CA ASP A 531 18.84 15.09 18.64
C ASP A 531 18.85 13.59 18.95
N ILE A 532 19.65 13.13 19.93
CA ILE A 532 19.81 11.71 20.23
C ILE A 532 18.84 11.34 21.37
N PRO A 533 17.70 10.68 21.06
CA PRO A 533 16.72 10.36 22.07
C PRO A 533 17.24 9.24 22.98
N GLU A 534 17.11 9.42 24.29
CA GLU A 534 17.11 8.28 25.21
C GLU A 534 15.75 7.58 25.08
N LEU A 535 15.76 6.32 24.66
CA LEU A 535 14.56 5.60 24.18
C LEU A 535 13.75 4.93 25.30
N SER A 536 14.26 4.96 26.54
CA SER A 536 13.73 4.11 27.60
C SER A 536 12.41 4.61 28.21
N PRO A 537 11.39 3.74 28.33
CA PRO A 537 10.08 4.09 28.88
C PRO A 537 10.04 4.06 30.42
N HIS A 538 11.01 3.43 31.07
CA HIS A 538 11.09 3.24 32.52
C HIS A 538 12.49 3.64 33.03
N ALA A 539 12.61 4.12 34.27
CA ALA A 539 13.90 4.57 34.82
C ALA A 539 14.97 3.48 34.83
N ASP A 540 14.55 2.25 35.15
CA ASP A 540 15.45 1.09 35.27
C ASP A 540 15.58 0.29 33.96
N CYS A 541 14.95 0.74 32.88
CA CYS A 541 15.22 0.24 31.53
C CYS A 541 16.19 1.24 30.91
N PHE A 542 17.35 0.80 30.44
CA PHE A 542 18.27 1.64 29.67
C PHE A 542 18.30 1.09 28.24
N CYS A 543 18.42 1.97 27.25
CA CYS A 543 18.59 1.57 25.85
C CYS A 543 19.08 2.78 25.05
N LEU A 544 19.99 2.53 24.12
CA LEU A 544 20.58 3.55 23.27
C LEU A 544 20.28 3.24 21.80
N PRO A 545 19.95 4.25 20.98
CA PRO A 545 19.70 4.03 19.57
C PRO A 545 20.93 3.41 18.89
N VAL A 546 20.69 2.64 17.84
CA VAL A 546 21.72 1.91 17.12
C VAL A 546 22.08 2.65 15.84
N ASP A 547 23.37 2.81 15.56
CA ASP A 547 23.82 3.32 14.28
C ASP A 547 24.06 2.17 13.30
N PHE A 548 23.17 2.04 12.31
CA PHE A 548 23.22 0.97 11.32
C PHE A 548 24.37 1.13 10.31
N ASP A 549 24.87 2.35 10.08
CA ASP A 549 26.04 2.57 9.24
C ASP A 549 27.31 2.13 9.97
N VAL A 550 27.36 2.33 11.29
CA VAL A 550 28.43 1.79 12.16
C VAL A 550 28.43 0.25 12.15
N ILE A 551 27.24 -0.39 12.19
CA ILE A 551 27.14 -1.85 12.02
C ILE A 551 27.62 -2.29 10.64
N ASN A 552 27.22 -1.61 9.58
CA ASN A 552 27.65 -1.93 8.21
C ASN A 552 29.18 -1.90 8.09
N TRP A 553 29.82 -0.83 8.56
CA TRP A 553 31.28 -0.70 8.58
C TRP A 553 31.95 -1.83 9.35
N PHE A 554 31.43 -2.17 10.53
CA PHE A 554 31.95 -3.27 11.32
C PHE A 554 31.85 -4.61 10.57
N LEU A 555 30.71 -4.91 9.94
CA LEU A 555 30.51 -6.15 9.19
C LEU A 555 31.47 -6.27 8.01
N ASP A 556 31.69 -5.17 7.29
CA ASP A 556 32.66 -5.11 6.19
C ASP A 556 34.08 -5.34 6.70
N ILE A 557 34.51 -4.65 7.77
CA ILE A 557 35.86 -4.79 8.33
C ILE A 557 36.10 -6.20 8.87
N ALA A 558 35.14 -6.75 9.62
CA ALA A 558 35.28 -8.04 10.26
C ALA A 558 35.20 -9.21 9.27
N PHE A 559 34.39 -9.09 8.21
CA PHE A 559 34.02 -10.26 7.39
C PHE A 559 34.27 -10.14 5.89
N ALA A 560 34.52 -8.97 5.30
CA ALA A 560 34.70 -8.83 3.84
C ALA A 560 35.91 -9.61 3.29
N SER A 561 36.90 -9.90 4.14
CA SER A 561 38.06 -10.71 3.76
C SER A 561 37.74 -12.20 3.58
N THR A 562 36.65 -12.70 4.17
CA THR A 562 36.27 -14.13 4.16
C THR A 562 34.92 -14.39 3.51
N CYS A 563 34.02 -13.41 3.55
CA CYS A 563 32.65 -13.51 3.10
C CYS A 563 32.31 -12.34 2.16
N LYS A 564 31.39 -12.58 1.23
CA LYS A 564 30.66 -11.53 0.53
C LYS A 564 29.62 -10.94 1.49
N VAL A 565 29.90 -9.74 1.99
CA VAL A 565 28.99 -8.95 2.84
C VAL A 565 28.00 -8.21 1.96
N GLN A 566 26.71 -8.28 2.31
CA GLN A 566 25.66 -7.45 1.73
C GLN A 566 24.80 -6.90 2.85
N VAL A 567 24.65 -5.58 2.90
CA VAL A 567 23.83 -4.88 3.89
C VAL A 567 22.82 -3.99 3.19
N SER A 568 21.64 -3.85 3.78
CA SER A 568 20.57 -2.96 3.32
C SER A 568 19.74 -2.50 4.50
N THR A 569 19.30 -1.25 4.49
CA THR A 569 18.48 -0.65 5.55
C THR A 569 17.16 -0.13 4.97
N THR A 570 16.09 -0.16 5.78
CA THR A 570 14.79 0.43 5.39
C THR A 570 14.83 1.96 5.48
N THR A 571 14.11 2.66 4.61
CA THR A 571 13.94 4.12 4.73
C THR A 571 13.13 4.49 5.98
N PRO A 572 13.52 5.54 6.73
CA PRO A 572 12.77 6.01 7.89
C PRO A 572 11.39 6.53 7.45
N VAL A 573 10.32 5.85 7.86
CA VAL A 573 8.94 6.26 7.54
C VAL A 573 8.39 7.20 8.62
N PHE A 574 8.80 6.99 9.87
CA PHE A 574 8.46 7.81 11.04
C PHE A 574 9.75 8.37 11.63
N SER A 575 9.73 9.59 12.16
CA SER A 575 10.84 10.10 12.96
C SER A 575 11.10 9.13 14.12
N ASP A 576 12.29 8.53 14.08
CA ASP A 576 13.08 8.14 15.24
C ASP A 576 12.61 6.94 16.09
N THR A 577 11.92 5.92 15.55
CA THR A 577 11.47 4.81 16.42
C THR A 577 11.70 3.37 15.95
N PHE A 578 11.76 3.07 14.64
CA PHE A 578 12.02 1.70 14.20
C PHE A 578 12.49 1.64 12.74
N GLN A 579 13.75 1.30 12.50
CA GLN A 579 14.27 0.91 11.19
C GLN A 579 14.76 -0.53 11.24
N VAL A 580 14.89 -1.15 10.07
CA VAL A 580 15.38 -2.52 9.95
C VAL A 580 16.64 -2.56 9.09
N LEU A 581 17.71 -3.12 9.64
CA LEU A 581 18.92 -3.52 8.94
C LEU A 581 18.81 -5.01 8.56
N TYR A 582 19.05 -5.29 7.29
CA TYR A 582 19.22 -6.63 6.74
C TYR A 582 20.68 -6.80 6.34
N ALA A 583 21.32 -7.86 6.81
CA ALA A 583 22.65 -8.22 6.35
C ALA A 583 22.79 -9.72 6.07
N THR A 584 23.60 -10.06 5.06
CA THR A 584 23.99 -11.44 4.75
C THR A 584 25.47 -11.55 4.51
N LEU A 585 26.04 -12.66 5.00
CA LEU A 585 27.43 -13.06 4.84
C LEU A 585 27.42 -14.42 4.13
N PHE A 586 27.75 -14.43 2.85
CA PHE A 586 27.96 -15.66 2.07
C PHE A 586 29.45 -15.93 1.92
N PRO A 587 29.94 -17.17 1.98
CA PRO A 587 31.35 -17.47 1.74
C PRO A 587 31.79 -17.04 0.33
N LEU A 588 33.01 -16.55 0.20
CA LEU A 588 33.60 -16.23 -1.11
C LEU A 588 33.79 -17.53 -1.90
N GLN A 589 33.03 -17.71 -2.98
CA GLN A 589 33.23 -18.85 -3.88
C GLN A 589 34.54 -18.67 -4.67
N GLU A 590 35.40 -19.70 -4.70
CA GLU A 590 36.52 -19.74 -5.66
C GLU A 590 35.94 -19.63 -7.08
N ALA A 591 36.51 -18.74 -7.89
CA ALA A 591 36.08 -18.48 -9.25
C ALA A 591 36.33 -19.72 -10.14
N SER A 592 35.45 -20.72 -10.08
CA SER A 592 35.39 -21.75 -11.10
C SER A 592 34.78 -21.12 -12.36
N SER A 593 35.66 -20.79 -13.31
CA SER A 593 35.44 -20.68 -14.76
C SER A 593 34.02 -20.35 -15.22
N THR A 594 33.84 -19.09 -15.65
CA THR A 594 32.92 -18.61 -16.70
C THR A 594 31.88 -19.62 -17.20
N LEU A 595 30.73 -19.72 -16.51
CA LEU A 595 29.51 -20.25 -17.12
C LEU A 595 28.79 -19.08 -17.82
N GLY A 596 28.83 -19.07 -19.15
CA GLY A 596 28.23 -18.03 -19.98
C GLY A 596 26.71 -17.91 -19.76
N ALA A 597 26.18 -16.71 -20.01
CA ALA A 597 24.76 -16.36 -19.82
C ALA A 597 23.77 -17.32 -20.53
N THR A 598 24.23 -18.12 -21.48
CA THR A 598 23.49 -19.18 -22.18
C THR A 598 23.27 -20.45 -21.35
N ASP A 599 24.14 -20.79 -20.39
CA ASP A 599 24.00 -22.01 -19.58
C ASP A 599 23.03 -21.82 -18.39
N LYS A 600 22.82 -20.58 -17.92
CA LYS A 600 21.74 -20.27 -16.97
C LYS A 600 20.35 -20.51 -17.56
N ALA A 601 20.17 -20.25 -18.86
CA ALA A 601 18.94 -20.56 -19.58
C ALA A 601 18.79 -22.05 -19.86
N ARG A 602 19.90 -22.77 -20.08
CA ARG A 602 19.93 -24.21 -20.35
C ARG A 602 19.65 -25.06 -19.11
N LEU A 603 20.18 -24.67 -17.94
CA LEU A 603 19.92 -25.34 -16.66
C LEU A 603 18.49 -25.12 -16.15
N LEU A 604 17.90 -23.94 -16.40
CA LEU A 604 16.47 -23.69 -16.13
C LEU A 604 15.53 -24.52 -17.04
N PHE A 605 16.01 -24.94 -18.21
CA PHE A 605 15.25 -25.79 -19.14
C PHE A 605 15.52 -27.30 -18.95
N GLN A 606 16.70 -27.70 -18.46
CA GLN A 606 17.07 -29.10 -18.26
C GLN A 606 16.49 -29.72 -16.99
N SER A 607 16.15 -28.94 -15.96
CA SER A 607 15.45 -29.46 -14.76
C SER A 607 14.03 -29.95 -15.07
N CYS A 608 13.44 -29.53 -16.19
CA CYS A 608 12.09 -29.91 -16.60
C CYS A 608 12.01 -31.19 -17.44
N LEU A 609 13.12 -31.86 -17.75
CA LEU A 609 13.16 -32.87 -18.84
C LEU A 609 13.81 -34.22 -18.52
N HIS A 610 13.93 -34.61 -17.25
CA HIS A 610 14.37 -35.97 -16.89
C HIS A 610 13.26 -36.80 -16.24
N HIS A 611 12.33 -37.32 -17.04
CA HIS A 611 11.84 -38.69 -16.92
C HIS A 611 11.09 -39.12 -18.20
N LYS A 612 11.62 -40.12 -18.90
CA LYS A 612 10.95 -40.92 -19.94
C LYS A 612 11.43 -42.38 -19.78
N PRO A 613 10.60 -43.42 -20.06
CA PRO A 613 10.04 -43.59 -21.40
C PRO A 613 8.58 -44.12 -21.48
N ARG A 614 7.84 -43.66 -22.52
CA ARG A 614 6.87 -44.45 -23.32
C ARG A 614 6.49 -43.65 -24.59
N ALA A 615 7.16 -43.97 -25.69
CA ALA A 615 7.46 -43.05 -26.81
C ALA A 615 6.42 -42.95 -27.95
N LYS A 616 5.16 -43.37 -27.77
CA LYS A 616 4.11 -43.15 -28.82
C LYS A 616 2.94 -42.27 -28.38
N PHE A 617 2.73 -42.11 -27.06
CA PHE A 617 1.72 -41.18 -26.52
C PHE A 617 2.29 -39.76 -26.35
N ALA A 618 3.56 -39.66 -25.95
CA ALA A 618 4.25 -38.40 -25.72
C ALA A 618 4.38 -37.53 -26.97
N THR A 619 4.46 -38.11 -28.17
CA THR A 619 4.56 -37.38 -29.44
C THR A 619 3.23 -36.72 -29.80
N ARG A 620 2.09 -37.38 -29.56
CA ARG A 620 0.75 -36.77 -29.72
C ARG A 620 0.46 -35.72 -28.65
N LEU A 621 0.95 -35.94 -27.42
CA LEU A 621 0.82 -35.00 -26.32
C LEU A 621 1.68 -33.75 -26.52
N THR A 622 2.91 -33.86 -27.05
CA THR A 622 3.77 -32.70 -27.32
C THR A 622 3.24 -31.85 -28.47
N THR A 623 2.66 -32.44 -29.52
CA THR A 623 1.96 -31.67 -30.57
C THR A 623 0.70 -30.99 -30.01
N ALA A 624 -0.06 -31.67 -29.15
CA ALA A 624 -1.20 -31.06 -28.47
C ALA A 624 -0.79 -29.91 -27.52
N MET A 625 0.30 -30.08 -26.76
CA MET A 625 0.84 -29.07 -25.84
C MET A 625 1.40 -27.86 -26.58
N MET A 626 2.15 -28.02 -27.68
CA MET A 626 2.60 -26.89 -28.51
C MET A 626 1.42 -26.06 -29.05
N THR A 627 0.34 -26.72 -29.46
CA THR A 627 -0.87 -26.05 -29.94
C THR A 627 -1.60 -25.28 -28.82
N ILE A 628 -1.57 -25.81 -27.59
CA ILE A 628 -2.12 -25.15 -26.39
C ILE A 628 -1.28 -23.93 -25.99
N THR A 629 0.04 -24.01 -26.09
CA THR A 629 0.96 -22.91 -25.74
C THR A 629 0.80 -21.69 -26.65
N THR A 630 0.68 -21.88 -27.97
CA THR A 630 0.46 -20.75 -28.91
C THR A 630 -0.91 -20.10 -28.72
N THR A 631 -1.94 -20.90 -28.45
CA THR A 631 -3.31 -20.44 -28.17
C THR A 631 -3.35 -19.62 -26.88
N TYR A 632 -2.59 -20.02 -25.86
CA TYR A 632 -2.42 -19.31 -24.58
C TYR A 632 -1.79 -17.92 -24.75
N TYR A 633 -0.71 -17.80 -25.54
CA TYR A 633 -0.05 -16.51 -25.76
C TYR A 633 -0.92 -15.50 -26.50
N LEU A 634 -1.68 -15.96 -27.50
CA LEU A 634 -2.62 -15.09 -28.25
C LEU A 634 -3.76 -14.58 -27.36
N LEU A 635 -4.27 -15.42 -26.47
CA LEU A 635 -5.34 -15.04 -25.53
C LEU A 635 -4.81 -14.04 -24.48
N LYS A 636 -3.61 -14.29 -23.95
CA LYS A 636 -2.91 -13.37 -23.03
C LYS A 636 -2.61 -12.00 -23.65
N LEU A 637 -2.30 -11.95 -24.96
CA LEU A 637 -2.15 -10.70 -25.71
C LEU A 637 -3.48 -9.93 -25.78
N ALA A 638 -4.56 -10.60 -26.21
CA ALA A 638 -5.89 -9.99 -26.37
C ALA A 638 -6.50 -9.53 -25.03
N ASP A 639 -6.17 -10.20 -23.92
CA ASP A 639 -6.69 -9.86 -22.58
C ASP A 639 -5.76 -8.95 -21.76
N SER A 640 -4.61 -8.56 -22.32
CA SER A 640 -3.71 -7.58 -21.71
C SER A 640 -4.45 -6.28 -21.42
N GLY A 641 -4.17 -5.66 -20.27
CA GLY A 641 -4.85 -4.43 -19.85
C GLY A 641 -4.73 -3.31 -20.89
N GLY A 642 -3.51 -3.10 -21.40
CA GLY A 642 -3.25 -2.08 -22.43
C GLY A 642 -4.05 -2.29 -23.71
N TRP A 643 -4.04 -3.51 -24.27
CA TRP A 643 -4.78 -3.79 -25.51
C TRP A 643 -6.29 -3.65 -25.34
N HIS A 644 -6.84 -4.16 -24.24
CA HIS A 644 -8.27 -4.05 -23.96
C HIS A 644 -8.75 -2.59 -23.88
N TYR A 645 -8.03 -1.72 -23.17
CA TYR A 645 -8.40 -0.31 -23.05
C TYR A 645 -8.24 0.43 -24.37
N VAL A 646 -7.23 0.12 -25.19
CA VAL A 646 -7.09 0.68 -26.54
C VAL A 646 -8.34 0.34 -27.37
N VAL A 647 -8.77 -0.92 -27.39
CA VAL A 647 -9.96 -1.33 -28.15
C VAL A 647 -11.25 -0.69 -27.61
N MET A 648 -11.35 -0.46 -26.29
CA MET A 648 -12.49 0.25 -25.69
C MET A 648 -12.53 1.72 -26.04
N VAL A 649 -11.38 2.39 -26.09
CA VAL A 649 -11.28 3.78 -26.55
C VAL A 649 -11.70 3.88 -28.02
N VAL A 650 -11.27 2.95 -28.88
CA VAL A 650 -11.66 2.94 -30.29
C VAL A 650 -13.17 2.72 -30.47
N LEU A 651 -13.77 1.77 -29.72
CA LEU A 651 -15.22 1.54 -29.75
C LEU A 651 -16.02 2.75 -29.23
N PHE A 652 -15.54 3.40 -28.18
CA PHE A 652 -16.16 4.61 -27.65
C PHE A 652 -16.06 5.78 -28.65
N ALA A 653 -14.90 5.99 -29.26
CA ALA A 653 -14.70 7.04 -30.26
C ALA A 653 -15.59 6.85 -31.49
N ASP A 654 -15.73 5.61 -31.98
CA ASP A 654 -16.62 5.28 -33.10
C ASP A 654 -18.11 5.46 -32.73
N PHE A 655 -18.52 5.00 -31.54
CA PHE A 655 -19.87 5.24 -31.01
C PHE A 655 -20.17 6.73 -30.92
N PHE A 656 -19.29 7.49 -30.26
CA PHE A 656 -19.48 8.91 -30.00
C PHE A 656 -19.57 9.70 -31.31
N THR A 657 -18.69 9.42 -32.27
CA THR A 657 -18.68 10.10 -33.58
C THR A 657 -20.00 9.86 -34.34
N ASN A 658 -20.48 8.61 -34.40
CA ASN A 658 -21.73 8.31 -35.08
C ASN A 658 -22.97 8.78 -34.29
N ALA A 659 -22.94 8.73 -32.95
CA ALA A 659 -24.02 9.22 -32.09
C ALA A 659 -24.19 10.73 -32.22
N VAL A 660 -23.09 11.50 -32.23
CA VAL A 660 -23.11 12.95 -32.48
C VAL A 660 -23.62 13.25 -33.88
N ALA A 661 -23.15 12.52 -34.89
CA ALA A 661 -23.60 12.72 -36.27
C ALA A 661 -25.10 12.44 -36.43
N VAL A 662 -25.65 11.42 -35.77
CA VAL A 662 -27.09 11.08 -35.84
C VAL A 662 -27.94 12.04 -34.99
N ALA A 663 -27.45 12.45 -33.81
CA ALA A 663 -28.23 13.27 -32.87
C ALA A 663 -28.30 14.75 -33.27
N PHE A 664 -27.22 15.29 -33.86
CA PHE A 664 -27.12 16.73 -34.13
C PHE A 664 -27.27 17.12 -35.60
N LEU A 665 -27.22 16.18 -36.55
CA LEU A 665 -27.37 16.49 -37.98
C LEU A 665 -28.78 16.16 -38.47
N SER A 666 -29.37 17.11 -39.19
CA SER A 666 -30.59 16.86 -39.96
C SER A 666 -30.32 15.87 -41.10
N VAL A 667 -31.37 15.19 -41.60
CA VAL A 667 -31.26 14.24 -42.72
C VAL A 667 -30.55 14.84 -43.94
N THR A 668 -30.77 16.12 -44.23
CA THR A 668 -30.14 16.82 -45.37
C THR A 668 -28.67 17.16 -45.14
N THR A 669 -28.29 17.41 -43.89
CA THR A 669 -26.91 17.75 -43.51
C THR A 669 -26.07 16.50 -43.27
N TYR A 670 -26.70 15.41 -42.82
CA TYR A 670 -26.08 14.12 -42.60
C TYR A 670 -25.39 13.58 -43.86
N VAL A 671 -26.01 13.71 -45.04
CA VAL A 671 -25.46 13.23 -46.32
C VAL A 671 -24.06 13.79 -46.61
N LYS A 672 -23.76 15.04 -46.17
CA LYS A 672 -22.43 15.65 -46.36
C LYS A 672 -21.33 14.99 -45.52
N TYR A 673 -21.67 14.56 -44.31
CA TYR A 673 -20.74 13.97 -43.35
C TYR A 673 -20.77 12.43 -43.33
N ALA A 674 -21.76 11.82 -43.99
CA ALA A 674 -21.97 10.38 -44.04
C ALA A 674 -20.76 9.62 -44.62
N SER A 675 -20.10 10.16 -45.66
CA SER A 675 -18.89 9.58 -46.26
C SER A 675 -17.73 9.49 -45.26
N LEU A 676 -17.49 10.56 -44.49
CA LEU A 676 -16.45 10.61 -43.46
C LEU A 676 -16.77 9.65 -42.31
N CYS A 677 -18.01 9.62 -41.84
CA CYS A 677 -18.44 8.70 -40.78
C CYS A 677 -18.24 7.23 -41.19
N ARG A 678 -18.57 6.88 -42.43
CA ARG A 678 -18.34 5.52 -42.96
C ARG A 678 -16.86 5.15 -43.01
N LEU A 679 -16.00 6.07 -43.46
CA LEU A 679 -14.55 5.83 -43.55
C LEU A 679 -13.94 5.62 -42.16
N VAL A 680 -14.31 6.44 -41.18
CA VAL A 680 -13.85 6.32 -39.79
C VAL A 680 -14.32 5.00 -39.20
N SER A 681 -15.61 4.67 -39.33
CA SER A 681 -16.15 3.40 -38.85
C SER A 681 -15.54 2.17 -39.54
N LEU A 682 -15.12 2.29 -40.81
CA LEU A 682 -14.39 1.22 -41.53
C LEU A 682 -13.00 0.97 -40.93
N GLY A 683 -12.24 2.04 -40.67
CA GLY A 683 -10.92 1.95 -40.04
C GLY A 683 -10.99 1.35 -38.64
N CYS A 684 -11.94 1.84 -37.84
CA CYS A 684 -12.21 1.29 -36.52
C CYS A 684 -12.67 -0.19 -36.63
N SER A 685 -13.52 -0.55 -37.62
CA SER A 685 -13.97 -1.93 -37.85
C SER A 685 -12.86 -2.93 -38.15
N GLY A 686 -11.77 -2.49 -38.77
CA GLY A 686 -10.58 -3.32 -38.92
C GLY A 686 -9.96 -3.72 -37.57
N VAL A 687 -9.92 -2.79 -36.60
CA VAL A 687 -9.32 -3.03 -35.28
C VAL A 687 -10.14 -4.02 -34.46
N TYR A 688 -11.47 -3.88 -34.42
CA TYR A 688 -12.30 -4.86 -33.69
C TYR A 688 -12.38 -6.22 -34.39
N ALA A 689 -12.26 -6.27 -35.72
CA ALA A 689 -12.20 -7.53 -36.46
C ALA A 689 -10.90 -8.29 -36.15
N LEU A 690 -9.76 -7.58 -36.10
CA LEU A 690 -8.47 -8.16 -35.69
C LEU A 690 -8.53 -8.72 -34.27
N ASP A 691 -9.03 -7.94 -33.32
CA ASP A 691 -9.21 -8.36 -31.93
C ASP A 691 -10.11 -9.59 -31.80
N MET A 692 -11.23 -9.62 -32.55
CA MET A 692 -12.11 -10.80 -32.58
C MET A 692 -11.48 -12.01 -33.25
N LEU A 693 -10.65 -11.83 -34.27
CA LEU A 693 -9.94 -12.93 -34.92
C LEU A 693 -8.94 -13.56 -33.95
N VAL A 694 -8.14 -12.75 -33.24
CA VAL A 694 -7.20 -13.24 -32.22
C VAL A 694 -7.95 -14.00 -31.12
N ARG A 695 -9.10 -13.47 -30.67
CA ARG A 695 -9.93 -14.10 -29.64
C ARG A 695 -10.63 -15.37 -30.12
N LEU A 696 -11.06 -15.43 -31.38
CA LEU A 696 -11.67 -16.64 -31.98
C LEU A 696 -10.64 -17.75 -32.16
N VAL A 697 -9.41 -17.41 -32.57
CA VAL A 697 -8.28 -18.35 -32.65
C VAL A 697 -7.88 -18.86 -31.26
N GLY A 698 -7.95 -17.98 -30.25
CA GLY A 698 -7.63 -18.28 -28.86
C GLY A 698 -8.68 -19.12 -28.12
N ILE A 699 -9.98 -18.80 -28.24
CA ILE A 699 -11.06 -19.45 -27.49
C ILE A 699 -11.62 -20.69 -28.23
N ARG A 700 -11.60 -20.69 -29.57
CA ARG A 700 -12.11 -21.77 -30.43
C ARG A 700 -13.53 -22.21 -30.03
N THR A 701 -13.75 -23.51 -29.80
CA THR A 701 -15.05 -24.11 -29.46
C THR A 701 -15.59 -23.67 -28.10
N ALA A 702 -14.77 -23.09 -27.22
CA ALA A 702 -15.23 -22.56 -25.94
C ALA A 702 -16.03 -21.25 -26.08
N LEU A 703 -16.08 -20.65 -27.28
CA LEU A 703 -16.80 -19.40 -27.55
C LEU A 703 -18.31 -19.54 -27.31
N PHE A 704 -18.84 -20.75 -27.56
CA PHE A 704 -20.25 -21.08 -27.34
C PHE A 704 -20.59 -21.41 -25.87
N ARG A 705 -19.60 -21.48 -24.97
CA ARG A 705 -19.84 -21.78 -23.55
C ARG A 705 -20.27 -20.56 -22.75
N SER A 706 -19.90 -19.36 -23.18
CA SER A 706 -20.33 -18.11 -22.54
C SER A 706 -21.26 -17.33 -23.45
N PRO A 707 -22.46 -16.96 -22.97
CA PRO A 707 -23.37 -16.14 -23.75
C PRO A 707 -22.76 -14.77 -24.06
N ALA A 708 -21.92 -14.21 -23.17
CA ALA A 708 -21.29 -12.92 -23.39
C ALA A 708 -20.26 -12.93 -24.54
N THR A 709 -19.44 -13.98 -24.65
CA THR A 709 -18.49 -14.12 -25.77
C THR A 709 -19.18 -14.39 -27.09
N LEU A 710 -20.28 -15.17 -27.05
CA LEU A 710 -21.11 -15.40 -28.22
C LEU A 710 -21.77 -14.11 -28.70
N MET A 711 -22.36 -13.34 -27.78
CA MET A 711 -22.99 -12.05 -28.08
C MET A 711 -21.97 -11.01 -28.58
N ASP A 712 -20.74 -11.03 -28.07
CA ASP A 712 -19.67 -10.16 -28.55
C ASP A 712 -19.23 -10.52 -29.99
N PHE A 713 -19.16 -11.82 -30.31
CA PHE A 713 -18.88 -12.31 -31.66
C PHE A 713 -19.99 -11.99 -32.65
N VAL A 714 -21.24 -12.32 -32.29
CA VAL A 714 -22.43 -12.00 -33.11
C VAL A 714 -22.56 -10.50 -33.29
N GLY A 715 -22.35 -9.71 -32.23
CA GLY A 715 -22.35 -8.25 -32.28
C GLY A 715 -21.32 -7.71 -33.27
N CYS A 716 -20.09 -8.26 -33.29
CA CYS A 716 -19.08 -7.86 -34.28
C CYS A 716 -19.52 -8.14 -35.72
N GLY A 717 -20.14 -9.30 -35.97
CA GLY A 717 -20.68 -9.65 -37.29
C GLY A 717 -21.83 -8.75 -37.72
N CYS A 718 -22.79 -8.49 -36.83
CA CYS A 718 -23.91 -7.59 -37.08
C CYS A 718 -23.45 -6.14 -37.33
N MET A 719 -22.44 -5.66 -36.60
CA MET A 719 -21.84 -4.34 -36.86
C MET A 719 -21.24 -4.25 -38.26
N GLY A 720 -20.46 -5.26 -38.68
CA GLY A 720 -19.92 -5.32 -40.05
C GLY A 720 -21.03 -5.37 -41.12
N GLY A 721 -22.10 -6.12 -40.86
CA GLY A 721 -23.28 -6.16 -41.74
C GLY A 721 -24.00 -4.82 -41.84
N MET A 722 -24.22 -4.13 -40.71
CA MET A 722 -24.83 -2.78 -40.70
C MET A 722 -23.94 -1.74 -41.37
N LEU A 723 -22.62 -1.83 -41.19
CA LEU A 723 -21.68 -0.96 -41.91
C LEU A 723 -21.73 -1.21 -43.43
N ALA A 724 -21.79 -2.47 -43.87
CA ALA A 724 -21.97 -2.80 -45.28
C ALA A 724 -23.29 -2.26 -45.84
N LEU A 725 -24.40 -2.37 -45.09
CA LEU A 725 -25.69 -1.79 -45.47
C LEU A 725 -25.62 -0.26 -45.62
N ARG A 726 -24.84 0.44 -44.79
CA ARG A 726 -24.60 1.90 -44.94
C ARG A 726 -23.84 2.26 -46.23
N TYR A 727 -23.04 1.36 -46.78
CA TYR A 727 -22.40 1.55 -48.09
C TYR A 727 -23.35 1.20 -49.25
N ILE A 728 -24.17 0.16 -49.12
CA ILE A 728 -25.12 -0.28 -50.17
C ILE A 728 -26.30 0.69 -50.30
N LYS A 729 -26.81 1.18 -49.17
CA LYS A 729 -27.92 2.14 -49.08
C LYS A 729 -27.42 3.56 -48.82
N ALA A 730 -26.33 3.93 -49.48
CA ALA A 730 -25.76 5.26 -49.39
C ALA A 730 -26.76 6.31 -49.88
N ASP A 731 -27.01 7.31 -49.04
CA ASP A 731 -27.93 8.40 -49.35
C ASP A 731 -27.33 9.33 -50.43
N ASN A 732 -28.10 9.63 -51.47
CA ASN A 732 -27.70 10.50 -52.58
C ASN A 732 -28.75 11.59 -52.84
N LEU A 733 -28.34 12.84 -52.70
CA LEU A 733 -29.19 14.04 -52.90
C LEU A 733 -29.69 14.18 -54.35
N ALA A 734 -28.97 13.63 -55.35
CA ALA A 734 -29.36 13.70 -56.76
C ALA A 734 -30.43 12.67 -57.16
N ALA A 735 -30.72 11.67 -56.31
CA ALA A 735 -31.61 10.54 -56.61
C ALA A 735 -32.73 10.38 -55.56
N VAL A 736 -33.19 11.48 -54.97
CA VAL A 736 -34.24 11.46 -53.94
C VAL A 736 -35.59 11.14 -54.57
N ILE A 737 -36.21 10.04 -54.15
CA ILE A 737 -37.57 9.65 -54.54
C ILE A 737 -38.46 9.77 -53.31
N ILE A 738 -39.47 10.64 -53.40
CA ILE A 738 -40.47 10.85 -52.35
C ILE A 738 -41.69 9.99 -52.67
N THR A 739 -41.96 8.99 -51.83
CA THR A 739 -43.08 8.05 -52.00
C THR A 739 -44.16 8.32 -50.96
N ARG A 740 -45.43 8.13 -51.30
CA ARG A 740 -46.54 8.25 -50.33
C ARG A 740 -46.62 6.94 -49.53
N VAL A 741 -46.40 7.01 -48.22
CA VAL A 741 -46.29 5.85 -47.30
C VAL A 741 -47.61 5.58 -46.56
N GLY A 742 -48.52 6.54 -46.48
CA GLY A 742 -49.82 6.39 -45.81
C GLY A 742 -50.55 7.72 -45.66
N TYR A 743 -51.47 7.83 -44.71
CA TYR A 743 -52.11 9.09 -44.31
C TYR A 743 -51.94 9.34 -42.81
N TYR A 744 -51.71 10.59 -42.39
CA TYR A 744 -51.55 10.94 -40.96
C TYR A 744 -52.81 10.63 -40.14
N ASP A 745 -53.99 10.72 -40.77
CA ASP A 745 -55.30 10.53 -40.13
C ASP A 745 -55.97 9.19 -40.50
N GLU A 746 -55.20 8.09 -40.56
CA GLU A 746 -55.72 6.77 -40.95
C GLU A 746 -56.86 6.25 -40.05
N LYS A 747 -56.94 6.72 -38.80
CA LYS A 747 -57.97 6.31 -37.81
C LYS A 747 -59.11 7.32 -37.64
N ALA A 748 -59.04 8.49 -38.26
CA ALA A 748 -60.15 9.44 -38.22
C ALA A 748 -61.29 8.92 -39.12
N GLY A 749 -62.50 8.83 -38.57
CA GLY A 749 -63.67 8.28 -39.26
C GLY A 749 -63.92 8.90 -40.65
N ALA A 750 -64.68 8.19 -41.47
CA ALA A 750 -65.01 8.56 -42.84
C ALA A 750 -65.69 9.94 -42.92
N GLY A 751 -64.91 11.00 -43.12
CA GLY A 751 -65.37 12.39 -43.17
C GLY A 751 -64.25 13.43 -43.12
N ASN A 752 -63.09 13.10 -42.56
CA ASN A 752 -61.95 14.04 -42.48
C ASN A 752 -61.02 13.95 -43.70
N GLN A 753 -60.49 15.10 -44.12
CA GLN A 753 -59.54 15.22 -45.23
C GLN A 753 -58.27 14.43 -44.91
N LYS A 754 -58.01 13.34 -45.65
CA LYS A 754 -56.86 12.47 -45.39
C LYS A 754 -55.58 13.09 -45.96
N PHE A 755 -54.65 13.46 -45.08
CA PHE A 755 -53.37 14.05 -45.48
C PHE A 755 -52.30 13.00 -45.76
N PRO A 756 -51.70 12.98 -46.95
CA PRO A 756 -50.74 11.97 -47.34
C PRO A 756 -49.41 12.12 -46.60
N LYS A 757 -48.95 11.05 -45.97
CA LYS A 757 -47.62 10.92 -45.38
C LYS A 757 -46.62 10.57 -46.48
N PHE A 758 -45.57 11.36 -46.61
CA PHE A 758 -44.51 11.14 -47.58
C PHE A 758 -43.26 10.57 -46.88
N GLY A 759 -42.69 9.52 -47.44
CA GLY A 759 -41.43 8.92 -47.04
C GLY A 759 -40.37 9.16 -48.12
N SER A 760 -39.13 9.37 -47.67
CA SER A 760 -37.98 9.52 -48.56
C SER A 760 -37.22 8.19 -48.67
N ASN A 761 -36.57 7.95 -49.80
CA ASN A 761 -35.63 6.83 -49.96
C ASN A 761 -34.32 7.00 -49.16
N GLN A 762 -34.13 8.14 -48.49
CA GLN A 762 -32.96 8.45 -47.68
C GLN A 762 -33.09 7.77 -46.31
N VAL A 763 -32.43 6.63 -46.15
CA VAL A 763 -32.59 5.72 -45.00
C VAL A 763 -31.28 5.45 -44.27
N GLU A 764 -30.16 6.01 -44.74
CA GLU A 764 -28.82 5.73 -44.19
C GLU A 764 -28.72 6.09 -42.69
N ILE A 765 -29.36 7.20 -42.28
CA ILE A 765 -29.36 7.67 -40.89
C ILE A 765 -29.96 6.64 -39.90
N TYR A 766 -30.93 5.84 -40.34
CA TYR A 766 -31.53 4.78 -39.53
C TYR A 766 -30.58 3.58 -39.39
N PHE A 767 -29.87 3.22 -40.46
CA PHE A 767 -28.83 2.20 -40.39
C PHE A 767 -27.64 2.65 -39.53
N ALA A 768 -27.29 3.94 -39.55
CA ALA A 768 -26.30 4.51 -38.64
C ALA A 768 -26.74 4.47 -37.17
N SER A 769 -28.02 4.72 -36.90
CA SER A 769 -28.61 4.58 -35.56
C SER A 769 -28.56 3.13 -35.08
N GLY A 770 -28.93 2.17 -35.93
CA GLY A 770 -28.81 0.74 -35.65
C GLY A 770 -27.36 0.29 -35.41
N TYR A 771 -26.40 0.86 -36.16
CA TYR A 771 -24.97 0.64 -35.93
C TYR A 771 -24.54 1.13 -34.54
N CYS A 772 -24.95 2.33 -34.09
CA CYS A 772 -24.65 2.84 -32.76
C CYS A 772 -25.16 1.92 -31.63
N VAL A 773 -26.35 1.34 -31.79
CA VAL A 773 -26.91 0.38 -30.82
C VAL A 773 -26.06 -0.89 -30.73
N LEU A 774 -25.53 -1.37 -31.86
CA LEU A 774 -24.65 -2.54 -31.88
C LEU A 774 -23.27 -2.23 -31.27
N VAL A 775 -22.73 -1.03 -31.52
CA VAL A 775 -21.47 -0.59 -30.91
C VAL A 775 -21.63 -0.49 -29.39
N SER A 776 -22.72 0.10 -28.90
CA SER A 776 -22.99 0.22 -27.45
C SER A 776 -23.18 -1.14 -26.78
N ALA A 777 -23.88 -2.07 -27.44
CA ALA A 777 -24.01 -3.44 -26.98
C ALA A 777 -22.62 -4.12 -26.82
N ARG A 778 -21.69 -3.90 -27.76
CA ARG A 778 -20.33 -4.43 -27.63
C ARG A 778 -19.53 -3.78 -26.51
N ILE A 779 -19.69 -2.48 -26.27
CA ILE A 779 -19.07 -1.81 -25.11
C ILE A 779 -19.48 -2.50 -23.81
N ALA A 780 -20.74 -2.94 -23.70
CA ALA A 780 -21.24 -3.66 -22.53
C ALA A 780 -20.76 -5.12 -22.45
N PHE A 781 -20.74 -5.86 -23.57
CA PHE A 781 -20.39 -7.29 -23.56
C PHE A 781 -18.88 -7.54 -23.48
N LYS A 782 -18.04 -6.64 -23.98
CA LYS A 782 -16.60 -6.86 -24.12
C LYS A 782 -15.84 -7.03 -22.79
N PRO A 783 -16.13 -6.27 -21.71
CA PRO A 783 -15.53 -6.53 -20.40
C PRO A 783 -15.90 -7.91 -19.84
N VAL A 784 -17.13 -8.37 -20.07
CA VAL A 784 -17.63 -9.67 -19.62
C VAL A 784 -17.01 -10.80 -20.43
N ALA A 785 -16.88 -10.61 -21.75
CA ALA A 785 -16.17 -11.53 -22.64
C ALA A 785 -14.69 -11.67 -22.24
N ARG A 786 -14.03 -10.56 -21.86
CA ARG A 786 -12.66 -10.56 -21.29
C ARG A 786 -12.58 -11.31 -19.97
N ALA A 787 -13.52 -11.09 -19.04
CA ALA A 787 -13.56 -11.83 -17.78
C ALA A 787 -13.67 -13.34 -18.01
N PHE A 788 -14.52 -13.78 -18.93
CA PHE A 788 -14.62 -15.20 -19.29
C PHE A 788 -13.37 -15.73 -20.03
N SER A 789 -12.76 -14.92 -20.89
CA SER A 789 -11.52 -15.32 -21.55
C SER A 789 -10.38 -15.50 -20.55
N LYS A 790 -10.27 -14.57 -19.58
CA LYS A 790 -9.40 -14.70 -18.41
C LYS A 790 -9.62 -16.00 -17.68
N THR A 791 -10.85 -16.41 -17.36
CA THR A 791 -11.06 -17.69 -16.65
C THR A 791 -10.62 -18.94 -17.43
N LEU A 792 -10.39 -18.85 -18.75
CA LEU A 792 -9.89 -19.97 -19.55
C LEU A 792 -8.37 -20.16 -19.46
N TYR A 793 -7.60 -19.12 -19.12
CA TYR A 793 -6.13 -19.20 -19.04
C TYR A 793 -5.53 -18.63 -17.74
N GLU A 794 -6.15 -17.63 -17.12
CA GLU A 794 -6.09 -17.42 -15.68
C GLU A 794 -6.93 -18.55 -15.08
N GLN A 795 -6.31 -19.73 -14.93
CA GLN A 795 -6.74 -20.57 -13.83
C GLN A 795 -6.63 -19.66 -12.60
N PRO A 796 -7.72 -19.45 -11.81
CA PRO A 796 -7.48 -19.01 -10.45
C PRO A 796 -6.47 -20.01 -9.91
N SER A 797 -5.50 -19.55 -9.12
CA SER A 797 -4.65 -20.42 -8.33
C SER A 797 -5.55 -21.42 -7.59
N PHE A 798 -5.86 -22.55 -8.22
CA PHE A 798 -6.68 -23.63 -7.68
C PHE A 798 -5.91 -24.35 -6.57
N ASP A 799 -4.62 -24.04 -6.46
CA ASP A 799 -3.76 -24.37 -5.33
C ASP A 799 -4.13 -23.56 -4.05
N LEU A 800 -4.94 -22.48 -4.15
CA LEU A 800 -5.46 -21.69 -3.02
C LEU A 800 -6.93 -22.01 -2.65
N LEU A 801 -7.61 -22.90 -3.38
CA LEU A 801 -8.95 -23.37 -3.04
C LEU A 801 -8.82 -24.60 -2.13
N ARG A 802 -9.27 -24.47 -0.89
CA ARG A 802 -9.28 -25.54 0.11
C ARG A 802 -10.69 -26.15 0.17
N PHE A 803 -10.82 -27.47 0.06
CA PHE A 803 -12.12 -28.16 0.00
C PHE A 803 -12.45 -28.84 1.32
N SER A 804 -13.59 -28.55 1.94
CA SER A 804 -13.91 -29.16 3.25
C SER A 804 -14.06 -30.70 3.14
N MET A 805 -13.29 -31.45 3.94
CA MET A 805 -13.44 -32.91 4.05
C MET A 805 -14.84 -33.31 4.53
N ALA A 806 -15.47 -32.49 5.38
CA ALA A 806 -16.83 -32.72 5.87
C ALA A 806 -17.87 -32.61 4.73
N SER A 807 -17.70 -31.62 3.85
CA SER A 807 -18.55 -31.46 2.66
C SER A 807 -18.37 -32.63 1.68
N LEU A 808 -17.13 -33.09 1.48
CA LEU A 808 -16.82 -34.27 0.67
C LEU A 808 -17.44 -35.56 1.25
N ARG A 809 -17.32 -35.81 2.56
CA ARG A 809 -17.97 -36.97 3.23
C ARG A 809 -19.48 -36.95 3.10
N ALA A 810 -20.09 -35.79 3.31
CA ALA A 810 -21.53 -35.61 3.15
C ALA A 810 -21.98 -35.91 1.70
N THR A 811 -21.13 -35.60 0.72
CA THR A 811 -21.39 -35.83 -0.70
C THR A 811 -21.23 -37.30 -1.10
N LEU A 812 -20.19 -37.98 -0.60
CA LEU A 812 -19.99 -39.43 -0.82
C LEU A 812 -21.22 -40.24 -0.38
N ARG A 813 -21.82 -39.86 0.75
CA ARG A 813 -23.05 -40.50 1.28
C ARG A 813 -24.32 -40.20 0.48
N ARG A 814 -24.30 -39.16 -0.37
CA ARG A 814 -25.44 -38.77 -1.23
C ARG A 814 -25.40 -39.44 -2.61
N ILE A 815 -24.33 -40.14 -2.97
CA ILE A 815 -24.22 -40.79 -4.28
C ILE A 815 -25.24 -41.94 -4.35
N PRO A 816 -26.19 -41.91 -5.30
CA PRO A 816 -27.20 -42.96 -5.39
C PRO A 816 -26.54 -44.31 -5.74
N SER A 817 -26.98 -45.37 -5.06
CA SER A 817 -26.59 -46.77 -5.34
C SER A 817 -25.13 -47.12 -4.98
N ILE A 818 -24.48 -46.32 -4.14
CA ILE A 818 -23.16 -46.66 -3.59
C ILE A 818 -23.31 -47.59 -2.38
N THR A 819 -22.47 -48.61 -2.26
CA THR A 819 -22.49 -49.54 -1.13
C THR A 819 -21.85 -48.93 0.10
N GLU A 820 -22.41 -49.14 1.28
CA GLU A 820 -21.89 -48.64 2.57
C GLU A 820 -20.41 -49.02 2.78
N ALA A 821 -20.04 -50.26 2.49
CA ALA A 821 -18.65 -50.72 2.52
C ALA A 821 -17.70 -49.96 1.57
N ALA A 822 -18.20 -49.43 0.45
CA ALA A 822 -17.41 -48.60 -0.46
C ALA A 822 -17.27 -47.16 0.04
N VAL A 823 -18.27 -46.65 0.77
CA VAL A 823 -18.18 -45.35 1.44
C VAL A 823 -17.17 -45.41 2.57
N ASP A 824 -17.19 -46.46 3.40
CA ASP A 824 -16.24 -46.64 4.50
C ASP A 824 -14.79 -46.79 3.99
N LEU A 825 -14.59 -47.55 2.91
CA LEU A 825 -13.28 -47.66 2.25
C LEU A 825 -12.80 -46.32 1.68
N MET A 826 -13.70 -45.52 1.07
CA MET A 826 -13.33 -44.19 0.58
C MET A 826 -13.11 -43.19 1.72
N GLU A 827 -13.86 -43.26 2.83
CA GLU A 827 -13.61 -42.42 4.01
C GLU A 827 -12.26 -42.79 4.66
N HIS A 828 -11.91 -44.07 4.68
CA HIS A 828 -10.59 -44.55 5.10
C HIS A 828 -9.50 -44.05 4.15
N ASP A 829 -9.64 -44.23 2.83
CA ASP A 829 -8.69 -43.74 1.83
C ASP A 829 -8.53 -42.22 1.88
N LEU A 830 -9.61 -41.49 2.16
CA LEU A 830 -9.59 -40.05 2.37
C LEU A 830 -8.76 -39.68 3.60
N SER A 831 -8.96 -40.39 4.73
CA SER A 831 -8.18 -40.16 5.95
C SER A 831 -6.70 -40.52 5.78
N VAL A 832 -6.40 -41.58 5.02
CA VAL A 832 -5.04 -42.05 4.74
C VAL A 832 -4.33 -41.11 3.78
N THR A 833 -5.01 -40.64 2.72
CA THR A 833 -4.43 -39.71 1.75
C THR A 833 -4.15 -38.33 2.38
N CYS A 834 -4.91 -37.90 3.38
CA CYS A 834 -4.73 -36.59 4.02
C CYS A 834 -3.98 -36.63 5.36
N GLY A 835 -3.77 -37.80 5.94
CA GLY A 835 -3.13 -37.97 7.26
C GLY A 835 -3.92 -37.37 8.44
N ARG A 836 -5.19 -37.01 8.24
CA ARG A 836 -6.04 -36.34 9.23
C ARG A 836 -7.52 -36.71 9.05
N THR A 837 -8.29 -36.56 10.12
CA THR A 837 -9.72 -36.89 10.13
C THR A 837 -10.62 -35.69 9.84
N ASP A 838 -10.17 -34.44 9.96
CA ASP A 838 -10.98 -33.25 9.66
C ASP A 838 -10.13 -32.10 9.10
N GLY A 839 -10.80 -31.11 8.50
CA GLY A 839 -10.19 -29.92 7.89
C GLY A 839 -10.40 -29.86 6.37
N ASP A 840 -9.62 -29.02 5.70
CA ASP A 840 -9.78 -28.78 4.25
C ASP A 840 -8.70 -29.44 3.41
N LEU A 841 -9.06 -30.08 2.30
CA LEU A 841 -8.21 -30.75 1.32
C LEU A 841 -7.49 -29.74 0.41
N SER A 842 -6.21 -29.99 0.16
CA SER A 842 -5.46 -29.40 -0.95
C SER A 842 -5.80 -30.07 -2.29
N ARG A 843 -5.41 -29.44 -3.41
CA ARG A 843 -5.64 -30.00 -4.75
C ARG A 843 -4.93 -31.35 -4.95
N ALA A 844 -3.70 -31.49 -4.45
CA ALA A 844 -2.93 -32.73 -4.60
C ALA A 844 -3.61 -33.88 -3.86
N GLU A 845 -4.02 -33.64 -2.60
CA GLU A 845 -4.77 -34.62 -1.79
C GLU A 845 -6.12 -34.98 -2.43
N LEU A 846 -6.86 -33.98 -2.93
CA LEU A 846 -8.15 -34.22 -3.60
C LEU A 846 -7.97 -35.04 -4.89
N MET A 847 -6.98 -34.72 -5.73
CA MET A 847 -6.75 -35.47 -6.97
C MET A 847 -6.30 -36.90 -6.69
N GLN A 848 -5.44 -37.10 -5.69
CA GLN A 848 -4.99 -38.42 -5.26
C GLN A 848 -6.13 -39.23 -4.65
N PHE A 849 -7.03 -38.59 -3.88
CA PHE A 849 -8.24 -39.21 -3.38
C PHE A 849 -9.20 -39.58 -4.52
N LEU A 850 -9.47 -38.66 -5.46
CA LEU A 850 -10.38 -38.89 -6.58
C LEU A 850 -9.90 -40.02 -7.50
N GLU A 851 -8.59 -40.15 -7.70
CA GLU A 851 -7.99 -41.26 -8.47
C GLU A 851 -8.32 -42.62 -7.85
N LYS A 852 -8.26 -42.72 -6.51
CA LYS A 852 -8.66 -43.91 -5.76
C LYS A 852 -10.19 -44.08 -5.73
N ALA A 853 -10.95 -43.01 -5.49
CA ALA A 853 -12.40 -43.04 -5.34
C ALA A 853 -13.12 -43.46 -6.64
N VAL A 854 -12.59 -43.13 -7.82
CA VAL A 854 -13.16 -43.54 -9.12
C VAL A 854 -13.15 -45.06 -9.32
N VAL A 855 -12.29 -45.79 -8.59
CA VAL A 855 -12.24 -47.26 -8.59
C VAL A 855 -13.46 -47.85 -7.85
N HIS A 856 -13.95 -47.15 -6.82
CA HIS A 856 -15.08 -47.57 -5.98
C HIS A 856 -16.45 -47.13 -6.52
N ARG A 857 -16.51 -46.64 -7.77
CA ARG A 857 -17.76 -46.17 -8.39
C ARG A 857 -18.78 -47.30 -8.61
N PRO A 858 -20.10 -47.01 -8.55
CA PRO A 858 -21.13 -47.98 -8.92
C PRO A 858 -21.00 -48.46 -10.37
N ARG A 859 -21.21 -49.77 -10.63
CA ARG A 859 -20.98 -50.40 -11.94
C ARG A 859 -21.84 -49.85 -13.09
N HIS A 860 -22.96 -49.21 -12.76
CA HIS A 860 -23.91 -48.62 -13.71
C HIS A 860 -23.73 -47.10 -13.89
N MET A 861 -22.70 -46.49 -13.27
CA MET A 861 -22.43 -45.05 -13.35
C MET A 861 -21.13 -44.77 -14.12
N SER A 862 -21.18 -43.83 -15.07
CA SER A 862 -19.99 -43.39 -15.82
C SER A 862 -19.05 -42.57 -14.92
N ALA A 863 -17.76 -42.55 -15.22
CA ALA A 863 -16.79 -41.76 -14.45
C ALA A 863 -17.11 -40.25 -14.46
N SER A 864 -17.67 -39.73 -15.55
CA SER A 864 -18.11 -38.34 -15.64
C SER A 864 -19.35 -38.05 -14.79
N ALA A 865 -20.30 -38.99 -14.71
CA ALA A 865 -21.47 -38.88 -13.85
C ALA A 865 -21.08 -38.97 -12.35
N PHE A 866 -20.17 -39.88 -12.00
CA PHE A 866 -19.63 -40.01 -10.65
C PHE A 866 -18.91 -38.73 -10.19
N LEU A 867 -18.00 -38.19 -11.02
CA LEU A 867 -17.30 -36.94 -10.71
C LEU A 867 -18.24 -35.72 -10.71
N SER A 868 -19.38 -35.78 -11.41
CA SER A 868 -20.38 -34.71 -11.35
C SER A 868 -21.08 -34.62 -10.00
N HIS A 869 -21.28 -35.77 -9.31
CA HIS A 869 -21.80 -35.78 -7.94
C HIS A 869 -20.81 -35.20 -6.93
N LEU A 870 -19.51 -35.28 -7.22
CA LEU A 870 -18.43 -34.73 -6.39
C LEU A 870 -18.09 -33.27 -6.76
N ARG A 871 -18.85 -32.63 -7.66
CA ARG A 871 -18.58 -31.26 -8.13
C ARG A 871 -19.15 -30.18 -7.21
N ASP A 872 -20.14 -30.53 -6.38
CA ASP A 872 -20.84 -29.60 -5.47
C ASP A 872 -20.15 -29.45 -4.10
N ILE A 873 -18.86 -29.77 -4.01
CA ILE A 873 -18.08 -29.61 -2.77
C ILE A 873 -17.85 -28.11 -2.52
N ASP A 874 -18.17 -27.65 -1.32
CA ASP A 874 -17.91 -26.26 -0.88
C ASP A 874 -16.39 -26.00 -0.90
N ALA A 875 -15.94 -25.33 -1.94
CA ALA A 875 -14.57 -24.83 -2.06
C ALA A 875 -14.48 -23.45 -1.40
N GLN A 876 -13.78 -23.35 -0.27
CA GLN A 876 -13.52 -22.08 0.40
C GLN A 876 -12.14 -21.56 -0.01
N SER A 877 -12.07 -20.30 -0.46
CA SER A 877 -10.80 -19.62 -0.75
C SER A 877 -10.21 -19.09 0.56
N SER A 878 -8.97 -19.46 0.89
CA SER A 878 -8.29 -19.06 2.14
C SER A 878 -7.87 -17.58 2.19
N ARG A 879 -8.07 -16.81 1.12
CA ARG A 879 -7.94 -15.35 1.14
C ARG A 879 -9.28 -14.68 1.47
N PHE A 880 -9.62 -14.66 2.75
CA PHE A 880 -10.44 -13.56 3.27
C PHE A 880 -9.53 -12.49 3.88
N VAL A 881 -8.74 -11.83 3.03
CA VAL A 881 -8.57 -10.38 3.24
C VAL A 881 -9.75 -9.78 2.51
N TYR A 882 -10.72 -9.30 3.26
CA TYR A 882 -11.92 -8.65 2.73
C TYR A 882 -11.48 -7.39 1.95
N GLY A 883 -11.21 -7.54 0.65
CA GLY A 883 -10.89 -6.41 -0.20
C GLY A 883 -12.15 -5.57 -0.45
N ALA A 884 -12.01 -4.27 -0.65
CA ALA A 884 -13.15 -3.41 -1.01
C ALA A 884 -13.93 -3.94 -2.24
N LEU A 885 -13.22 -4.57 -3.18
CA LEU A 885 -13.84 -5.26 -4.32
C LEU A 885 -14.64 -6.50 -3.91
N ASP A 886 -14.17 -7.29 -2.95
CA ASP A 886 -14.92 -8.44 -2.43
C ASP A 886 -16.13 -8.01 -1.58
N VAL A 887 -16.04 -6.89 -0.86
CA VAL A 887 -17.20 -6.24 -0.22
C VAL A 887 -18.22 -5.87 -1.29
N VAL A 888 -17.80 -5.19 -2.36
CA VAL A 888 -18.69 -4.79 -3.44
C VAL A 888 -19.27 -6.01 -4.15
N THR A 889 -18.47 -7.03 -4.42
CA THR A 889 -18.92 -8.24 -5.13
C THR A 889 -19.86 -9.08 -4.25
N SER A 890 -19.57 -9.21 -2.95
CA SER A 890 -20.45 -9.86 -1.96
C SER A 890 -21.75 -9.08 -1.75
N THR A 891 -21.67 -7.75 -1.70
CA THR A 891 -22.83 -6.85 -1.61
C THR A 891 -23.72 -6.97 -2.85
N LEU A 892 -23.14 -6.95 -4.06
CA LEU A 892 -23.86 -7.17 -5.31
C LEU A 892 -24.45 -8.58 -5.41
N ARG A 893 -23.74 -9.60 -4.91
CA ARG A 893 -24.23 -10.99 -4.83
C ARG A 893 -25.34 -11.14 -3.79
N HIS A 894 -25.31 -10.35 -2.72
CA HIS A 894 -26.38 -10.27 -1.73
C HIS A 894 -27.60 -9.53 -2.28
N TRP A 895 -27.40 -8.47 -3.07
CA TRP A 895 -28.46 -7.78 -3.81
C TRP A 895 -29.13 -8.70 -4.82
N SER A 896 -28.39 -9.62 -5.46
CA SER A 896 -28.97 -10.61 -6.38
C SER A 896 -29.86 -11.66 -5.72
N ASN A 897 -29.64 -11.95 -4.43
CA ASN A 897 -30.52 -12.82 -3.64
C ASN A 897 -31.85 -12.14 -3.27
N GLN A 898 -31.93 -10.81 -3.32
CA GLN A 898 -33.18 -10.07 -3.12
C GLN A 898 -33.93 -9.92 -4.45
N ARG A 899 -34.26 -11.07 -5.07
CA ARG A 899 -34.82 -11.15 -6.44
C ARG A 899 -35.98 -10.19 -6.70
N VAL A 900 -36.85 -9.99 -5.72
CA VAL A 900 -38.01 -9.09 -5.82
C VAL A 900 -37.59 -7.62 -5.82
N ALA A 901 -36.73 -7.20 -4.88
CA ALA A 901 -36.26 -5.82 -4.81
C ALA A 901 -35.39 -5.45 -6.02
N LEU A 902 -34.54 -6.38 -6.48
CA LEU A 902 -33.75 -6.21 -7.69
C LEU A 902 -34.65 -6.11 -8.93
N PHE A 903 -35.66 -6.97 -9.06
CA PHE A 903 -36.63 -6.91 -10.16
C PHE A 903 -37.39 -5.57 -10.17
N CYS A 904 -37.87 -5.10 -9.02
CA CYS A 904 -38.50 -3.79 -8.88
C CYS A 904 -37.54 -2.66 -9.26
N THR A 905 -36.28 -2.73 -8.86
CA THR A 905 -35.26 -1.73 -9.21
C THR A 905 -35.01 -1.70 -10.72
N VAL A 906 -34.90 -2.86 -11.38
CA VAL A 906 -34.75 -2.95 -12.83
C VAL A 906 -35.98 -2.38 -13.55
N LEU A 907 -37.18 -2.66 -13.06
CA LEU A 907 -38.42 -2.12 -13.60
C LEU A 907 -38.48 -0.58 -13.47
N VAL A 908 -38.08 -0.05 -12.31
CA VAL A 908 -37.96 1.40 -12.05
C VAL A 908 -36.94 2.05 -12.99
N VAL A 909 -35.78 1.42 -13.22
CA VAL A 909 -34.76 1.91 -14.16
C VAL A 909 -35.26 1.91 -15.61
N LEU A 910 -35.96 0.85 -16.02
CA LEU A 910 -36.57 0.78 -17.37
C LEU A 910 -37.66 1.83 -17.54
N ALA A 911 -38.50 2.04 -16.52
CA ALA A 911 -39.50 3.11 -16.52
C ALA A 911 -38.84 4.49 -16.60
N ASN A 912 -37.77 4.71 -15.82
CA ASN A 912 -37.03 5.97 -15.85
C ASN A 912 -36.41 6.26 -17.24
N ALA A 913 -35.79 5.23 -17.85
CA ALA A 913 -35.23 5.33 -19.20
C ALA A 913 -36.29 5.62 -20.26
N SER A 914 -37.54 5.19 -20.06
CA SER A 914 -38.65 5.44 -20.98
C SER A 914 -39.18 6.88 -20.95
N PHE A 915 -38.93 7.65 -19.87
CA PHE A 915 -39.36 9.05 -19.82
C PHE A 915 -38.52 9.95 -20.73
N VAL A 916 -37.23 9.65 -20.94
CA VAL A 916 -36.34 10.50 -21.75
C VAL A 916 -36.84 10.65 -23.20
N PRO A 917 -37.21 9.57 -23.93
CA PRO A 917 -37.83 9.70 -25.26
C PRO A 917 -39.17 10.43 -25.25
N VAL A 918 -40.00 10.23 -24.22
CA VAL A 918 -41.33 10.85 -24.11
C VAL A 918 -41.21 12.34 -23.88
N VAL A 919 -40.30 12.77 -23.00
CA VAL A 919 -39.98 14.19 -22.78
C VAL A 919 -39.37 14.79 -24.06
N ALA A 920 -38.47 14.07 -24.74
CA ALA A 920 -37.91 14.54 -26.01
C ALA A 920 -38.99 14.73 -27.09
N TYR A 921 -40.02 13.87 -27.14
CA TYR A 921 -41.16 14.04 -28.04
C TYR A 921 -41.96 15.31 -27.74
N PHE A 922 -42.32 15.57 -26.47
CA PHE A 922 -43.04 16.79 -26.11
C PHE A 922 -42.19 18.07 -26.26
N ILE A 923 -40.88 17.98 -26.02
CA ILE A 923 -39.95 19.08 -26.29
C ILE A 923 -39.82 19.35 -27.80
N SER A 924 -39.78 18.30 -28.64
CA SER A 924 -39.83 18.47 -30.10
C SER A 924 -41.16 19.09 -30.54
N LEU A 925 -42.30 18.68 -29.97
CA LEU A 925 -43.60 19.30 -30.26
C LEU A 925 -43.61 20.80 -29.92
N LEU A 926 -43.01 21.20 -28.80
CA LEU A 926 -42.85 22.61 -28.43
C LEU A 926 -41.88 23.35 -29.37
N GLY A 927 -40.71 22.76 -29.60
CA GLY A 927 -39.64 23.36 -30.40
C GLY A 927 -40.02 23.51 -31.87
N ASP A 928 -40.66 22.50 -32.44
CA ASP A 928 -40.92 22.37 -33.87
C ASP A 928 -42.26 22.97 -34.30
N GLU A 929 -43.28 22.99 -33.43
CA GLU A 929 -44.63 23.43 -33.83
C GLU A 929 -45.21 24.58 -32.99
N ALA A 930 -44.87 24.69 -31.70
CA ALA A 930 -45.47 25.68 -30.81
C ALA A 930 -44.81 27.07 -30.87
N PHE A 931 -43.47 27.12 -30.97
CA PHE A 931 -42.74 28.39 -30.98
C PHE A 931 -42.74 29.09 -32.35
N PRO A 932 -42.84 30.44 -32.38
CA PRO A 932 -42.84 31.18 -33.62
C PRO A 932 -41.49 31.09 -34.34
N GLN A 933 -41.54 31.04 -35.67
CA GLN A 933 -40.35 31.00 -36.52
C GLN A 933 -39.58 32.32 -36.47
N GLN A 934 -40.30 33.44 -36.48
CA GLN A 934 -39.75 34.80 -36.40
C GLN A 934 -40.74 35.72 -35.68
N ALA A 935 -40.23 36.59 -34.83
CA ALA A 935 -40.98 37.69 -34.23
C ALA A 935 -40.26 38.99 -34.56
N GLY A 936 -40.97 39.93 -35.20
CA GLY A 936 -40.39 41.20 -35.62
C GLY A 936 -41.44 42.31 -35.62
N HIS A 937 -40.96 43.55 -35.65
CA HIS A 937 -41.82 44.72 -35.80
C HIS A 937 -41.89 45.13 -37.27
N VAL A 938 -43.10 45.16 -37.82
CA VAL A 938 -43.35 45.65 -39.17
C VAL A 938 -43.99 47.03 -39.05
N ALA A 939 -43.41 48.02 -39.73
CA ALA A 939 -44.00 49.36 -39.80
C ALA A 939 -45.17 49.32 -40.80
N ILE A 940 -46.38 49.55 -40.29
CA ILE A 940 -47.61 49.60 -41.10
C ILE A 940 -48.04 51.05 -41.20
N ASN A 941 -48.27 51.51 -42.43
CA ASN A 941 -48.82 52.83 -42.70
C ASN A 941 -50.35 52.72 -42.82
N ASP A 942 -51.07 53.23 -41.82
CA ASP A 942 -52.53 53.22 -41.79
C ASP A 942 -53.04 54.63 -42.11
N ALA A 943 -53.99 54.73 -43.04
CA ALA A 943 -54.55 56.00 -43.51
C ALA A 943 -55.18 56.83 -42.38
N VAL A 944 -55.53 56.22 -41.24
CA VAL A 944 -56.13 56.90 -40.09
C VAL A 944 -55.12 57.17 -38.95
N LYS A 945 -54.08 56.35 -38.80
CA LYS A 945 -53.17 56.38 -37.64
C LYS A 945 -51.71 56.74 -37.98
N GLY A 946 -51.38 56.93 -39.25
CA GLY A 946 -50.00 57.17 -39.70
C GLY A 946 -49.13 55.92 -39.59
N LEU A 947 -47.80 56.12 -39.61
CA LEU A 947 -46.82 55.03 -39.53
C LEU A 947 -46.70 54.54 -38.08
N TYR A 948 -47.11 53.30 -37.81
CA TYR A 948 -46.89 52.67 -36.50
C TYR A 948 -46.30 51.27 -36.63
N LEU A 949 -45.50 50.88 -35.64
CA LEU A 949 -44.86 49.57 -35.57
C LEU A 949 -45.86 48.55 -35.01
N ARG A 950 -46.18 47.53 -35.79
CA ARG A 950 -46.96 46.37 -35.34
C ARG A 950 -46.03 45.19 -35.13
N SER A 951 -46.05 44.63 -33.92
CA SER A 951 -45.38 43.34 -33.69
C SER A 951 -46.13 42.25 -34.45
N GLN A 952 -45.46 41.61 -35.41
CA GLN A 952 -45.99 40.49 -36.17
C GLN A 952 -45.20 39.24 -35.81
N VAL A 953 -45.91 38.26 -35.26
CA VAL A 953 -45.36 36.96 -34.88
C VAL A 953 -45.71 35.96 -35.96
N ARG A 954 -44.70 35.41 -36.62
CA ARG A 954 -44.86 34.43 -37.69
C ARG A 954 -44.59 33.04 -37.16
N TYR A 955 -45.62 32.20 -37.17
CA TYR A 955 -45.55 30.81 -36.75
C TYR A 955 -45.13 29.89 -37.90
N LYS A 956 -44.57 28.72 -37.56
CA LYS A 956 -44.07 27.74 -38.54
C LYS A 956 -45.16 27.11 -39.41
N ASN A 957 -46.43 27.34 -39.09
CA ASN A 957 -47.57 26.98 -39.92
C ASN A 957 -47.77 27.89 -41.13
N VAL A 958 -47.06 29.02 -41.27
CA VAL A 958 -47.23 29.94 -42.40
C VAL A 958 -46.01 29.90 -43.33
N THR A 959 -46.18 29.34 -44.53
CA THR A 959 -45.14 29.30 -45.57
C THR A 959 -45.40 30.30 -46.68
N THR A 960 -44.38 31.05 -47.09
CA THR A 960 -44.49 31.94 -48.25
C THR A 960 -44.20 31.13 -49.51
N ASP A 961 -45.12 31.16 -50.47
CA ASP A 961 -44.87 30.58 -51.79
C ASP A 961 -43.80 31.43 -52.51
N PRO A 962 -42.65 30.85 -52.89
CA PRO A 962 -41.55 31.58 -53.52
C PRO A 962 -41.91 32.19 -54.89
N TYR A 963 -42.99 31.75 -55.54
CA TYR A 963 -43.40 32.25 -56.86
C TYR A 963 -44.46 33.35 -56.79
N THR A 964 -45.31 33.35 -55.77
CA THR A 964 -46.40 34.34 -55.62
C THR A 964 -46.16 35.35 -54.51
N GLY A 965 -45.19 35.10 -53.62
CA GLY A 965 -44.92 35.95 -52.45
C GLY A 965 -46.06 35.97 -51.43
N SER A 966 -47.07 35.10 -51.60
CA SER A 966 -48.24 35.01 -50.74
C SER A 966 -48.02 34.02 -49.60
N ASP A 967 -48.47 34.39 -48.41
CA ASP A 967 -48.40 33.56 -47.22
C ASP A 967 -49.55 32.55 -47.23
N THR A 968 -49.19 31.27 -47.23
CA THR A 968 -50.13 30.14 -47.17
C THR A 968 -50.03 29.48 -45.81
N ALA A 969 -51.17 29.31 -45.14
CA ALA A 969 -51.25 28.63 -43.85
C ALA A 969 -51.38 27.12 -44.06
N LEU A 970 -50.52 26.35 -43.41
CA LEU A 970 -50.50 24.90 -43.34
C LEU A 970 -51.45 24.48 -42.21
N PRO A 971 -52.65 23.95 -42.52
CA PRO A 971 -53.71 23.72 -41.54
C PRO A 971 -53.39 22.59 -40.53
N TYR A 972 -52.33 21.82 -40.74
CA TYR A 972 -51.96 20.68 -39.90
C TYR A 972 -51.02 21.05 -38.74
N ILE A 973 -50.37 22.22 -38.79
CA ILE A 973 -49.58 22.74 -37.66
C ILE A 973 -50.48 23.72 -36.92
N THR A 974 -50.88 23.36 -35.70
CA THR A 974 -51.77 24.16 -34.84
C THR A 974 -50.99 24.64 -33.63
N PRO A 975 -50.37 25.84 -33.68
CA PRO A 975 -49.43 26.29 -32.64
C PRO A 975 -50.04 26.31 -31.24
N GLU A 976 -51.32 26.67 -31.11
CA GLU A 976 -52.03 26.70 -29.82
C GLU A 976 -52.22 25.29 -29.25
N TRP A 977 -52.63 24.32 -30.07
CA TRP A 977 -52.80 22.94 -29.62
C TRP A 977 -51.46 22.30 -29.29
N SER A 978 -50.43 22.49 -30.12
CA SER A 978 -49.08 21.96 -29.90
C SER A 978 -48.42 22.58 -28.65
N LEU A 979 -48.69 23.86 -28.35
CA LEU A 979 -48.27 24.51 -27.11
C LEU A 979 -48.95 23.87 -25.89
N HIS A 980 -50.28 23.71 -25.93
CA HIS A 980 -51.03 23.09 -24.84
C HIS A 980 -50.62 21.62 -24.63
N ALA A 981 -50.57 20.84 -25.71
CA ALA A 981 -50.18 19.43 -25.66
C ALA A 981 -48.72 19.25 -25.20
N GLY A 982 -47.81 20.12 -25.64
CA GLY A 982 -46.41 20.09 -25.22
C GLY A 982 -46.20 20.45 -23.75
N VAL A 983 -46.78 21.57 -23.28
CA VAL A 983 -46.63 22.02 -21.88
C VAL A 983 -47.35 21.06 -20.93
N VAL A 984 -48.60 20.69 -21.22
CA VAL A 984 -49.37 19.74 -20.40
C VAL A 984 -48.70 18.38 -20.43
N GLY A 985 -48.21 17.93 -21.59
CA GLY A 985 -47.47 16.67 -21.73
C GLY A 985 -46.24 16.60 -20.84
N ILE A 986 -45.41 17.66 -20.81
CA ILE A 986 -44.22 17.72 -19.94
C ILE A 986 -44.64 17.70 -18.46
N VAL A 987 -45.61 18.53 -18.05
CA VAL A 987 -46.07 18.58 -16.65
C VAL A 987 -46.63 17.24 -16.18
N VAL A 988 -47.41 16.57 -17.04
CA VAL A 988 -47.97 15.23 -16.76
C VAL A 988 -46.87 14.18 -16.64
N VAL A 989 -45.77 14.30 -17.39
CA VAL A 989 -44.62 13.37 -17.31
C VAL A 989 -43.74 13.63 -16.08
N CYS A 990 -43.69 14.88 -15.56
CA CYS A 990 -42.91 15.22 -14.36
C CYS A 990 -43.41 14.49 -13.09
N VAL A 991 -44.73 14.28 -12.95
CA VAL A 991 -45.31 13.61 -11.78
C VAL A 991 -44.86 12.13 -11.65
N PRO A 992 -45.05 11.26 -12.66
CA PRO A 992 -44.56 9.89 -12.59
C PRO A 992 -43.03 9.81 -12.60
N PHE A 993 -42.32 10.76 -13.21
CA PHE A 993 -40.86 10.86 -13.10
C PHE A 993 -40.42 11.04 -11.65
N ALA A 994 -41.00 11.98 -10.91
CA ALA A 994 -40.66 12.21 -9.49
C ALA A 994 -41.00 10.99 -8.62
N ILE A 995 -42.11 10.28 -8.90
CA ILE A 995 -42.47 9.06 -8.20
C ILE A 995 -41.44 7.94 -8.44
N VAL A 996 -41.02 7.75 -9.70
CA VAL A 996 -40.03 6.73 -10.08
C VAL A 996 -38.66 7.04 -9.47
N ASP A 997 -38.26 8.32 -9.42
CA ASP A 997 -37.01 8.76 -8.81
C ASP A 997 -37.00 8.53 -7.29
N PHE A 998 -38.11 8.84 -6.61
CA PHE A 998 -38.30 8.50 -5.20
C PHE A 998 -38.24 6.98 -4.96
N LEU A 999 -38.94 6.19 -5.78
CA LEU A 999 -38.93 4.73 -5.68
C LEU A 999 -37.53 4.16 -5.89
N MET A 1000 -36.73 4.75 -6.77
CA MET A 1000 -35.33 4.37 -6.98
C MET A 1000 -34.52 4.50 -5.68
N GLY A 1001 -34.61 5.66 -5.01
CA GLY A 1001 -33.95 5.88 -3.71
C GLY A 1001 -34.48 4.98 -2.58
N TYR A 1002 -35.79 4.72 -2.56
CA TYR A 1002 -36.43 3.84 -1.56
C TYR A 1002 -35.96 2.39 -1.69
N PHE A 1003 -35.96 1.81 -2.88
CA PHE A 1003 -35.52 0.43 -3.07
C PHE A 1003 -34.01 0.27 -2.82
N GLN A 1004 -33.19 1.24 -3.23
CA GLN A 1004 -31.76 1.23 -2.95
C GLN A 1004 -31.46 1.26 -1.45
N SER A 1005 -32.06 2.19 -0.70
CA SER A 1005 -31.87 2.31 0.75
C SER A 1005 -32.37 1.07 1.50
N THR A 1006 -33.51 0.50 1.09
CA THR A 1006 -34.08 -0.71 1.70
C THR A 1006 -33.20 -1.94 1.48
N MET A 1007 -32.59 -2.09 0.29
CA MET A 1007 -31.67 -3.20 0.01
C MET A 1007 -30.41 -3.12 0.87
N ILE A 1008 -29.89 -1.91 1.11
CA ILE A 1008 -28.73 -1.66 1.99
C ILE A 1008 -29.10 -1.96 3.45
N ALA A 1009 -30.21 -1.42 3.95
CA ALA A 1009 -30.64 -1.59 5.33
C ALA A 1009 -30.82 -3.07 5.72
N LYS A 1010 -31.49 -3.86 4.87
CA LYS A 1010 -31.70 -5.31 5.11
C LYS A 1010 -30.41 -6.13 5.05
N ALA A 1011 -29.43 -5.70 4.25
CA ALA A 1011 -28.13 -6.35 4.20
C ALA A 1011 -27.36 -6.10 5.51
N THR A 1012 -27.36 -4.86 6.00
CA THR A 1012 -26.73 -4.48 7.27
C THR A 1012 -27.39 -5.17 8.46
N GLU A 1013 -28.72 -5.20 8.52
CA GLU A 1013 -29.49 -5.85 9.59
C GLU A 1013 -29.13 -7.35 9.71
N ARG A 1014 -29.09 -8.08 8.59
CA ARG A 1014 -28.77 -9.51 8.59
C ARG A 1014 -27.33 -9.78 8.99
N LEU A 1015 -26.40 -8.94 8.57
CA LEU A 1015 -24.99 -9.05 8.95
C LEU A 1015 -24.84 -8.86 10.46
N GLN A 1016 -25.46 -7.82 11.02
CA GLN A 1016 -25.47 -7.57 12.46
C GLN A 1016 -26.14 -8.71 13.24
N ALA A 1017 -27.30 -9.22 12.78
CA ALA A 1017 -28.00 -10.31 13.43
C ALA A 1017 -27.19 -11.63 13.41
N SER A 1018 -26.50 -11.93 12.31
CA SER A 1018 -25.65 -13.12 12.20
C SER A 1018 -24.40 -13.01 13.07
N LEU A 1019 -23.78 -11.82 13.11
CA LEU A 1019 -22.63 -11.55 13.97
C LEU A 1019 -23.01 -11.71 15.44
N LEU A 1020 -24.12 -11.07 15.84
CA LEU A 1020 -24.64 -11.14 17.20
C LEU A 1020 -24.99 -12.58 17.61
N LYS A 1021 -25.63 -13.35 16.73
CA LYS A 1021 -25.95 -14.77 17.00
C LYS A 1021 -24.70 -15.62 17.15
N THR A 1022 -23.65 -15.34 16.38
CA THR A 1022 -22.37 -16.07 16.45
C THR A 1022 -21.61 -15.74 17.73
N ILE A 1023 -21.65 -14.47 18.16
CA ILE A 1023 -21.08 -14.00 19.43
C ILE A 1023 -21.82 -14.63 20.60
N LEU A 1024 -23.16 -14.54 20.62
CA LEU A 1024 -23.99 -15.10 21.70
C LEU A 1024 -23.93 -16.63 21.81
N ALA A 1025 -23.51 -17.32 20.75
CA ALA A 1025 -23.30 -18.76 20.76
C ALA A 1025 -21.93 -19.17 21.35
N GLN A 1026 -21.04 -18.22 21.65
CA GLN A 1026 -19.73 -18.53 22.25
C GLN A 1026 -19.87 -18.86 23.74
N PRO A 1027 -19.06 -19.80 24.27
CA PRO A 1027 -19.09 -20.17 25.68
C PRO A 1027 -18.69 -19.00 26.58
N THR A 1028 -19.19 -18.95 27.81
CA THR A 1028 -18.91 -17.87 28.79
C THR A 1028 -17.41 -17.62 29.04
N LEU A 1029 -16.59 -18.65 28.90
CA LEU A 1029 -15.13 -18.58 29.03
C LEU A 1029 -14.46 -17.73 27.91
N PHE A 1030 -15.09 -17.63 26.74
CA PHE A 1030 -14.65 -16.81 25.60
C PHE A 1030 -14.66 -15.31 25.93
N PHE A 1031 -15.62 -14.88 26.75
CA PHE A 1031 -15.80 -13.48 27.14
C PHE A 1031 -14.94 -13.08 28.34
N SER A 1032 -14.68 -14.00 29.28
CA SER A 1032 -13.90 -13.69 30.48
C SER A 1032 -12.39 -13.56 30.23
N GLN A 1033 -11.89 -14.10 29.12
CA GLN A 1033 -10.45 -14.12 28.79
C GLN A 1033 -10.01 -12.97 27.86
N ARG A 1034 -10.94 -12.18 27.34
CA ARG A 1034 -10.65 -11.10 26.38
C ARG A 1034 -11.08 -9.76 26.94
N THR A 1035 -10.27 -8.73 26.70
CA THR A 1035 -10.60 -7.35 27.11
C THR A 1035 -11.73 -6.80 26.22
N GLU A 1036 -12.45 -5.77 26.69
CA GLU A 1036 -13.51 -5.13 25.88
C GLU A 1036 -13.02 -4.67 24.50
N GLY A 1037 -11.75 -4.28 24.38
CA GLY A 1037 -11.13 -3.92 23.11
C GLY A 1037 -10.97 -5.10 22.14
N ASP A 1038 -10.66 -6.30 22.65
CA ASP A 1038 -10.50 -7.53 21.85
C ASP A 1038 -11.86 -8.16 21.46
N LEU A 1039 -12.93 -7.78 22.15
CA LEU A 1039 -14.31 -8.16 21.83
C LEU A 1039 -14.98 -7.20 20.83
N ASN A 1040 -14.55 -5.94 20.82
CA ASN A 1040 -15.01 -4.92 19.87
C ASN A 1040 -14.32 -4.99 18.50
N ASN A 1041 -13.07 -5.45 18.47
CA ASN A 1041 -12.35 -5.78 17.24
C ASN A 1041 -12.83 -7.12 16.66
#